data_AF-A0A8J4T593-F1
#
_entry.id   AF-A0A8J4T593-F1
#
_cell.length_a   1.000
_cell.length_b   1.000
_cell.length_c   1.000
_cell.angle_alpha   90.00
_cell.angle_beta   90.00
_cell.angle_gamma   90.00
#
_symmetry.space_group_name_H-M   'P 1'
#
loop_
_entity.id
_entity.type
_entity.pdbx_description
1 polymer ?
#
loop_
_entity_poly.entity_id
_entity_poly.type
_entity_poly.pdbx_seq_one_letter_code
_entity_poly.pdbx_strand_id
1 'polypeptide(L)'
;MKAFAAEQFAKLSVQIPLDRPAGECSVGQQQMIEIAKALMTDAKVIIMDEPTAALTEREIQKLFGVITSLKKNGVSIVYISHRMEEIFTICDRITIMRDGKTVDTKSIPETSFDEVVRKMVGRELTERYPARNPSYGDVVLEVRDASSKGLFQNISFTVRAGEILGFSGLMGSGRTEIMRAIFGLEPLDGGEIMIRGKKKVVIAKWVGIGPSVLILDEPTRGVDVGAKREIYQLMNELTDRGVAIIMVSINALIAFGMTFVILTGGIDLSVGSILALSSAFVANMMLSGLDPILSIIIGVALGGVMGMVNGLMITKGKMAPFIATLATMTVFRGLTLVYTNGNPITGLGDSLLFQLFGRGYMLGIPVPAITMLITFVILWTILHKTSFGRKTYALGGNEKASIISGIKVHRVKIMIYSLVEAKKQGIQVIVVDAQNDSAKQTNDVDDLIQQGVDALLINPADSAAISTAVQSANSVGIPVITLDRSADKGDVAALVASDNVKGGQMAAEYFVEHLGEGAKVIELEGVPGASATRERGKGFHEVADQKLNVVAKQSADFDRSKGLNVMENLLQGNPDVQAVFAHNDEMALGAIEAIQSSGKDIPVIGFDGNDDAIKSIQDGKLTATVAQQPVLIGQLAVQAALDVLDGKQVEKSIPAELKLVTKENANK
;
A
#
# COMPACT_ATOMS: atom_id res chain seq x y z
N MET A 1 15.49 -49.73 16.11
CA MET A 1 15.29 -48.38 15.51
C MET A 1 16.61 -47.72 15.11
N LYS A 2 17.43 -47.15 16.00
CA LYS A 2 18.65 -46.40 15.58
C LYS A 2 19.60 -47.18 14.63
N ALA A 3 19.90 -48.46 14.92
CA ALA A 3 20.71 -49.30 14.02
C ALA A 3 20.10 -49.48 12.62
N PHE A 4 18.78 -49.63 12.52
CA PHE A 4 18.05 -49.76 11.26
C PHE A 4 18.04 -48.45 10.46
N ALA A 5 17.91 -47.30 11.13
CA ALA A 5 18.04 -45.99 10.51
C ALA A 5 19.47 -45.77 9.97
N ALA A 6 20.51 -46.12 10.76
CA ALA A 6 21.89 -46.07 10.32
C ALA A 6 22.15 -46.93 9.07
N GLU A 7 21.54 -48.12 8.99
CA GLU A 7 21.61 -48.99 7.80
C GLU A 7 20.99 -48.33 6.56
N GLN A 8 19.83 -47.67 6.68
CA GLN A 8 19.22 -46.99 5.52
C GLN A 8 20.03 -45.75 5.10
N PHE A 9 20.55 -44.96 6.04
CA PHE A 9 21.42 -43.83 5.72
C PHE A 9 22.77 -44.27 5.13
N ALA A 10 23.28 -45.44 5.51
CA ALA A 10 24.46 -46.05 4.89
C ALA A 10 24.22 -46.43 3.42
N LYS A 11 23.01 -46.89 3.05
CA LYS A 11 22.65 -47.12 1.62
C LYS A 11 22.67 -45.83 0.81
N LEU A 12 22.31 -44.70 1.41
CA LEU A 12 22.45 -43.36 0.82
C LEU A 12 23.89 -42.80 0.92
N SER A 13 24.81 -43.48 1.62
CA SER A 13 26.15 -43.00 1.95
C SER A 13 26.16 -41.63 2.65
N VAL A 14 25.16 -41.35 3.50
CA VAL A 14 25.06 -40.12 4.31
C VAL A 14 25.19 -40.47 5.79
N GLN A 15 25.87 -39.60 6.55
CA GLN A 15 25.90 -39.67 8.01
C GLN A 15 24.94 -38.61 8.57
N ILE A 16 23.95 -39.06 9.34
CA ILE A 16 22.92 -38.20 9.94
C ILE A 16 22.88 -38.49 11.45
N PRO A 17 22.97 -37.47 12.33
CA PRO A 17 22.90 -37.67 13.77
C PRO A 17 21.52 -38.24 14.18
N LEU A 18 21.52 -39.36 14.89
CA LEU A 18 20.31 -40.12 15.27
C LEU A 18 19.79 -39.77 16.67
N ASP A 19 20.33 -38.72 17.25
CA ASP A 19 20.12 -38.21 18.61
C ASP A 19 19.69 -36.73 18.63
N ARG A 20 19.61 -36.10 17.45
CA ARG A 20 19.21 -34.70 17.27
C ARG A 20 17.80 -34.60 16.65
N PRO A 21 16.97 -33.60 17.04
CA PRO A 21 15.71 -33.32 16.35
C PRO A 21 15.93 -32.96 14.87
N ALA A 22 15.09 -33.50 13.97
CA ALA A 22 15.26 -33.33 12.52
C ALA A 22 15.24 -31.86 12.07
N GLY A 23 14.44 -31.00 12.73
CA GLY A 23 14.38 -29.56 12.44
C GLY A 23 15.68 -28.79 12.74
N GLU A 24 16.63 -29.40 13.47
CA GLU A 24 17.96 -28.83 13.71
C GLU A 24 19.06 -29.39 12.79
N CYS A 25 18.73 -30.34 11.91
CA CYS A 25 19.63 -30.81 10.85
C CYS A 25 19.73 -29.75 9.73
N SER A 26 20.79 -29.78 8.93
CA SER A 26 20.87 -28.89 7.75
C SER A 26 19.76 -29.22 6.74
N VAL A 27 19.37 -28.27 5.89
CA VAL A 27 18.29 -28.49 4.90
C VAL A 27 18.61 -29.69 3.97
N GLY A 28 19.86 -29.85 3.55
CA GLY A 28 20.31 -31.02 2.79
C GLY A 28 20.24 -32.34 3.58
N GLN A 29 20.55 -32.32 4.88
CA GLN A 29 20.35 -33.49 5.74
C GLN A 29 18.87 -33.83 5.91
N GLN A 30 18.00 -32.83 6.12
CA GLN A 30 16.54 -33.02 6.18
C GLN A 30 16.02 -33.65 4.88
N GLN A 31 16.45 -33.14 3.73
CA GLN A 31 16.11 -33.70 2.42
C GLN A 31 16.54 -35.17 2.28
N MET A 32 17.74 -35.52 2.73
CA MET A 32 18.21 -36.91 2.73
C MET A 32 17.45 -37.81 3.73
N ILE A 33 16.88 -37.26 4.81
CA ILE A 33 15.95 -37.99 5.70
C ILE A 33 14.63 -38.28 5.00
N GLU A 34 14.05 -37.30 4.31
CA GLU A 34 12.80 -37.50 3.53
C GLU A 34 13.00 -38.55 2.42
N ILE A 35 14.09 -38.45 1.66
CA ILE A 35 14.48 -39.45 0.66
C ILE A 35 14.64 -40.82 1.30
N ALA A 36 15.35 -40.95 2.43
CA ALA A 36 15.50 -42.23 3.12
C ALA A 36 14.15 -42.84 3.53
N LYS A 37 13.23 -42.04 4.09
CA LYS A 37 11.88 -42.50 4.47
C LYS A 37 11.08 -42.99 3.25
N ALA A 38 11.13 -42.28 2.13
CA ALA A 38 10.45 -42.70 0.90
C ALA A 38 10.96 -44.08 0.43
N LEU A 39 12.27 -44.31 0.50
CA LEU A 39 12.93 -45.57 0.12
C LEU A 39 12.72 -46.73 1.08
N MET A 40 12.19 -46.47 2.28
CA MET A 40 11.79 -47.50 3.24
C MET A 40 10.40 -48.09 2.93
N THR A 41 9.73 -47.60 1.88
CA THR A 41 8.46 -48.15 1.37
C THR A 41 8.70 -49.05 0.16
N ASP A 42 7.92 -50.13 0.00
CA ASP A 42 7.92 -50.95 -1.23
C ASP A 42 7.15 -50.27 -2.37
N ALA A 43 7.55 -49.04 -2.69
CA ALA A 43 6.92 -48.23 -3.73
C ALA A 43 7.26 -48.75 -5.13
N LYS A 44 6.24 -48.96 -5.96
CA LYS A 44 6.42 -49.25 -7.41
C LYS A 44 6.57 -47.97 -8.24
N VAL A 45 6.13 -46.83 -7.71
CA VAL A 45 6.27 -45.50 -8.30
C VAL A 45 6.74 -44.54 -7.22
N ILE A 46 7.78 -43.76 -7.48
CA ILE A 46 8.25 -42.68 -6.61
C ILE A 46 8.17 -41.36 -7.39
N ILE A 47 7.56 -40.34 -6.79
CA ILE A 47 7.56 -38.97 -7.31
C ILE A 47 8.58 -38.18 -6.49
N MET A 48 9.52 -37.54 -7.17
CA MET A 48 10.53 -36.67 -6.56
C MET A 48 10.38 -35.26 -7.13
N ASP A 49 10.02 -34.31 -6.28
CA ASP A 49 9.88 -32.90 -6.64
C ASP A 49 11.09 -32.11 -6.14
N GLU A 50 11.80 -31.49 -7.09
CA GLU A 50 13.08 -30.78 -6.95
C GLU A 50 14.04 -31.33 -5.87
N PRO A 51 14.36 -32.64 -5.88
CA PRO A 51 14.94 -33.31 -4.72
C PRO A 51 16.38 -32.89 -4.39
N THR A 52 17.01 -32.12 -5.28
CA THR A 52 18.41 -31.68 -5.23
C THR A 52 18.59 -30.22 -4.80
N ALA A 53 17.50 -29.45 -4.64
CA ALA A 53 17.57 -28.00 -4.39
C ALA A 53 18.42 -27.59 -3.17
N ALA A 54 18.53 -28.47 -2.17
CA ALA A 54 19.31 -28.27 -0.95
C ALA A 54 20.57 -29.18 -0.85
N LEU A 55 20.93 -29.90 -1.91
CA LEU A 55 22.02 -30.88 -1.91
C LEU A 55 23.30 -30.33 -2.57
N THR A 56 24.46 -30.74 -2.06
CA THR A 56 25.76 -30.51 -2.72
C THR A 56 25.96 -31.48 -3.88
N GLU A 57 26.83 -31.15 -4.82
CA GLU A 57 27.16 -32.01 -5.98
C GLU A 57 27.51 -33.46 -5.57
N ARG A 58 28.26 -33.62 -4.47
CA ARG A 58 28.63 -34.94 -3.94
C ARG A 58 27.44 -35.73 -3.40
N GLU A 59 26.37 -35.08 -3.00
CA GLU A 59 25.12 -35.69 -2.52
C GLU A 59 24.18 -35.98 -3.70
N ILE A 60 24.12 -35.09 -4.70
CA ILE A 60 23.39 -35.30 -5.97
C ILE A 60 23.87 -36.57 -6.66
N GLN A 61 25.19 -36.76 -6.81
CA GLN A 61 25.76 -37.96 -7.44
C GLN A 61 25.42 -39.26 -6.68
N LYS A 62 25.26 -39.20 -5.34
CA LYS A 62 24.78 -40.34 -4.54
C LYS A 62 23.30 -40.63 -4.78
N LEU A 63 22.47 -39.59 -4.81
CA LEU A 63 21.05 -39.70 -5.12
C LEU A 63 20.83 -40.33 -6.51
N PHE A 64 21.62 -39.93 -7.52
CA PHE A 64 21.56 -40.54 -8.86
C PHE A 64 21.93 -42.03 -8.87
N GLY A 65 22.94 -42.44 -8.09
CA GLY A 65 23.26 -43.86 -7.90
C GLY A 65 22.10 -44.66 -7.30
N VAL A 66 21.39 -44.07 -6.33
CA VAL A 66 20.22 -44.67 -5.67
C VAL A 66 19.03 -44.76 -6.63
N ILE A 67 18.69 -43.67 -7.33
CA ILE A 67 17.69 -43.63 -8.42
C ILE A 67 17.98 -44.72 -9.46
N THR A 68 19.23 -44.87 -9.88
CA THR A 68 19.66 -45.90 -10.84
C THR A 68 19.46 -47.32 -10.32
N SER A 69 19.73 -47.56 -9.02
CA SER A 69 19.50 -48.86 -8.39
C SER A 69 18.01 -49.22 -8.32
N LEU A 70 17.15 -48.25 -8.02
CA LEU A 70 15.69 -48.42 -7.96
C LEU A 70 15.10 -48.71 -9.34
N LYS A 71 15.52 -47.97 -10.38
CA LYS A 71 15.14 -48.24 -11.78
C LYS A 71 15.48 -49.69 -12.18
N LYS A 72 16.66 -50.20 -11.81
CA LYS A 72 17.06 -51.60 -12.05
C LYS A 72 16.18 -52.62 -11.31
N ASN A 73 15.63 -52.26 -10.16
CA ASN A 73 14.71 -53.10 -9.38
C ASN A 73 13.24 -52.94 -9.83
N GLY A 74 12.97 -52.27 -10.95
CA GLY A 74 11.63 -52.12 -11.53
C GLY A 74 10.78 -51.00 -10.93
N VAL A 75 11.36 -50.10 -10.14
CA VAL A 75 10.67 -48.93 -9.60
C VAL A 75 10.63 -47.82 -10.66
N SER A 76 9.43 -47.33 -10.96
CA SER A 76 9.24 -46.17 -11.85
C SER A 76 9.45 -44.86 -11.07
N ILE A 77 10.10 -43.87 -11.69
CA ILE A 77 10.39 -42.59 -11.04
C ILE A 77 9.86 -41.44 -11.90
N VAL A 78 9.05 -40.58 -11.29
CA VAL A 78 8.67 -39.27 -11.83
C VAL A 78 9.59 -38.24 -11.19
N TYR A 79 10.50 -37.68 -11.96
CA TYR A 79 11.49 -36.71 -11.49
C TYR A 79 11.13 -35.32 -12.02
N ILE A 80 10.78 -34.40 -11.13
CA ILE A 80 10.44 -33.02 -11.44
C ILE A 80 11.64 -32.16 -11.07
N SER A 81 12.18 -31.41 -12.04
CA SER A 81 13.33 -30.54 -11.86
C SER A 81 13.39 -29.52 -12.99
N HIS A 82 13.89 -28.32 -12.70
CA HIS A 82 14.28 -27.33 -13.71
C HIS A 82 15.79 -27.41 -14.07
N ARG A 83 16.55 -28.31 -13.43
CA ARG A 83 18.00 -28.46 -13.61
C ARG A 83 18.31 -29.47 -14.72
N MET A 84 18.57 -28.97 -15.92
CA MET A 84 18.72 -29.79 -17.13
C MET A 84 19.83 -30.86 -17.03
N GLU A 85 20.97 -30.55 -16.41
CA GLU A 85 22.09 -31.50 -16.25
C GLU A 85 21.65 -32.78 -15.53
N GLU A 86 20.72 -32.66 -14.57
CA GLU A 86 20.12 -33.81 -13.88
C GLU A 86 19.23 -34.61 -14.84
N ILE A 87 18.31 -33.93 -15.51
CA ILE A 87 17.32 -34.55 -16.42
C ILE A 87 18.01 -35.37 -17.51
N PHE A 88 19.02 -34.79 -18.18
CA PHE A 88 19.77 -35.49 -19.23
C PHE A 88 20.68 -36.62 -18.70
N THR A 89 20.94 -36.68 -17.38
CA THR A 89 21.75 -37.73 -16.75
C THR A 89 20.93 -38.93 -16.27
N ILE A 90 19.73 -38.72 -15.70
CA ILE A 90 18.97 -39.80 -15.03
C ILE A 90 17.60 -40.15 -15.66
N CYS A 91 17.02 -39.26 -16.46
CA CYS A 91 15.69 -39.51 -17.05
C CYS A 91 15.79 -40.26 -18.38
N ASP A 92 14.78 -41.07 -18.68
CA ASP A 92 14.67 -41.75 -19.99
C ASP A 92 13.80 -40.93 -20.97
N ARG A 93 12.83 -40.19 -20.43
CA ARG A 93 11.83 -39.39 -21.16
C ARG A 93 11.53 -38.11 -20.39
N ILE A 94 11.38 -36.99 -21.09
CA ILE A 94 10.99 -35.69 -20.54
C ILE A 94 9.58 -35.31 -20.99
N THR A 95 8.82 -34.66 -20.10
CA THR A 95 7.58 -33.94 -20.45
C THR A 95 7.77 -32.49 -20.06
N ILE A 96 7.51 -31.58 -20.99
CA ILE A 96 7.70 -30.14 -20.80
C ILE A 96 6.33 -29.51 -20.60
N MET A 97 6.14 -28.79 -19.50
CA MET A 97 4.92 -28.04 -19.21
C MET A 97 5.21 -26.54 -19.22
N ARG A 98 4.25 -25.75 -19.73
CA ARG A 98 4.25 -24.29 -19.71
C ARG A 98 2.81 -23.79 -19.66
N ASP A 99 2.54 -22.72 -18.92
CA ASP A 99 1.20 -22.11 -18.84
C ASP A 99 0.10 -23.11 -18.42
N GLY A 100 0.45 -24.05 -17.54
CA GLY A 100 -0.43 -25.14 -17.07
C GLY A 100 -0.70 -26.26 -18.09
N LYS A 101 -0.06 -26.24 -19.27
CA LYS A 101 -0.29 -27.17 -20.38
C LYS A 101 0.96 -27.95 -20.76
N THR A 102 0.81 -29.18 -21.22
CA THR A 102 1.89 -29.94 -21.83
C THR A 102 2.27 -29.33 -23.18
N VAL A 103 3.52 -28.90 -23.32
CA VAL A 103 4.09 -28.36 -24.55
C VAL A 103 4.67 -29.47 -25.43
N ASP A 104 5.33 -30.47 -24.83
CA ASP A 104 5.90 -31.60 -25.54
C ASP A 104 6.21 -32.79 -24.61
N THR A 105 6.37 -33.99 -25.17
CA THR A 105 6.87 -35.19 -24.48
C THR A 105 7.78 -35.98 -25.43
N LYS A 106 9.06 -36.14 -25.07
CA LYS A 106 10.08 -36.79 -25.90
C LYS A 106 11.02 -37.70 -25.10
N SER A 107 11.62 -38.68 -25.75
CA SER A 107 12.74 -39.44 -25.15
C SER A 107 13.95 -38.51 -25.02
N ILE A 108 14.77 -38.68 -23.96
CA ILE A 108 15.96 -37.83 -23.75
C ILE A 108 16.93 -37.83 -24.95
N PRO A 109 17.20 -38.97 -25.64
CA PRO A 109 18.04 -38.98 -26.84
C PRO A 109 17.46 -38.26 -28.08
N GLU A 110 16.17 -37.88 -28.06
CA GLU A 110 15.46 -37.27 -29.20
C GLU A 110 15.31 -35.74 -29.07
N THR A 111 16.02 -35.15 -28.10
CA THR A 111 15.98 -33.72 -27.80
C THR A 111 17.33 -33.20 -27.31
N SER A 112 17.47 -31.88 -27.17
CA SER A 112 18.68 -31.22 -26.69
C SER A 112 18.36 -30.22 -25.59
N PHE A 113 19.37 -29.84 -24.79
CA PHE A 113 19.27 -28.81 -23.76
C PHE A 113 18.57 -27.54 -24.30
N ASP A 114 19.02 -27.04 -25.45
CA ASP A 114 18.50 -25.80 -26.05
C ASP A 114 17.06 -25.97 -26.57
N GLU A 115 16.69 -27.14 -27.10
CA GLU A 115 15.31 -27.41 -27.52
C GLU A 115 14.35 -27.45 -26.32
N VAL A 116 14.76 -28.06 -25.21
CA VAL A 116 13.98 -28.12 -23.97
C VAL A 116 13.80 -26.71 -23.40
N VAL A 117 14.89 -25.95 -23.25
CA VAL A 117 14.84 -24.57 -22.72
C VAL A 117 13.97 -23.67 -23.60
N ARG A 118 14.09 -23.75 -24.94
CA ARG A 118 13.24 -22.98 -25.86
C ARG A 118 11.75 -23.28 -25.68
N LYS A 119 11.38 -24.54 -25.39
CA LYS A 119 9.97 -24.94 -25.15
C LYS A 119 9.47 -24.46 -23.79
N MET A 120 10.30 -24.54 -22.74
CA MET A 120 10.00 -24.02 -21.41
C MET A 120 9.80 -22.49 -21.41
N VAL A 121 10.68 -21.74 -22.08
CA VAL A 121 10.68 -20.26 -22.06
C VAL A 121 9.82 -19.64 -23.17
N GLY A 122 9.50 -20.38 -24.23
CA GLY A 122 8.63 -19.94 -25.32
C GLY A 122 9.23 -18.95 -26.33
N ARG A 123 10.54 -18.65 -26.21
CA ARG A 123 11.31 -17.78 -27.11
C ARG A 123 12.74 -18.28 -27.26
N GLU A 124 13.41 -17.89 -28.33
CA GLU A 124 14.83 -18.19 -28.51
C GLU A 124 15.70 -17.29 -27.61
N LEU A 125 16.61 -17.90 -26.86
CA LEU A 125 17.60 -17.21 -26.03
C LEU A 125 18.88 -17.02 -26.86
N THR A 126 18.90 -15.97 -27.69
CA THR A 126 20.00 -15.69 -28.62
C THR A 126 21.30 -15.27 -27.94
N GLU A 127 21.25 -14.68 -26.74
CA GLU A 127 22.44 -14.25 -25.99
C GLU A 127 22.40 -14.71 -24.53
N ARG A 128 23.26 -15.67 -24.19
CA ARG A 128 23.42 -16.19 -22.81
C ARG A 128 24.13 -15.20 -21.87
N TYR A 129 24.95 -14.32 -22.45
CA TYR A 129 25.68 -13.25 -21.76
C TYR A 129 25.73 -12.00 -22.66
N PRO A 130 24.73 -11.11 -22.62
CA PRO A 130 24.75 -9.88 -23.41
C PRO A 130 25.91 -8.98 -22.98
N ALA A 131 26.62 -8.40 -23.94
CA ALA A 131 27.72 -7.49 -23.67
C ALA A 131 27.22 -6.23 -22.97
N ARG A 132 27.69 -5.97 -21.74
CA ARG A 132 27.34 -4.79 -20.96
C ARG A 132 28.48 -3.76 -21.01
N ASN A 133 28.22 -2.59 -21.58
CA ASN A 133 29.09 -1.41 -21.51
C ASN A 133 28.47 -0.32 -20.61
N PRO A 134 28.38 -0.52 -19.28
CA PRO A 134 27.85 0.49 -18.36
C PRO A 134 28.86 1.63 -18.15
N SER A 135 28.33 2.85 -17.99
CA SER A 135 29.06 3.97 -17.40
C SER A 135 28.82 4.00 -15.89
N TYR A 136 29.87 3.75 -15.11
CA TYR A 136 29.79 3.79 -13.65
C TYR A 136 29.99 5.22 -13.10
N GLY A 137 29.16 5.61 -12.14
CA GLY A 137 29.32 6.86 -11.39
C GLY A 137 30.21 6.71 -10.15
N ASP A 138 29.98 7.59 -9.16
CA ASP A 138 30.75 7.62 -7.90
C ASP A 138 30.58 6.36 -7.04
N VAL A 139 31.51 6.14 -6.10
CA VAL A 139 31.43 5.06 -5.10
C VAL A 139 30.25 5.31 -4.15
N VAL A 140 29.31 4.36 -4.11
CA VAL A 140 28.10 4.40 -3.28
C VAL A 140 28.25 3.55 -2.01
N LEU A 141 28.96 2.43 -2.08
CA LEU A 141 29.29 1.57 -0.94
C LEU A 141 30.80 1.30 -0.93
N GLU A 142 31.42 1.36 0.24
CA GLU A 142 32.81 0.99 0.47
C GLU A 142 32.93 0.21 1.78
N VAL A 143 33.51 -0.97 1.70
CA VAL A 143 33.80 -1.88 2.82
C VAL A 143 35.32 -2.01 2.89
N ARG A 144 35.91 -1.78 4.06
CA ARG A 144 37.36 -1.86 4.31
C ARG A 144 37.66 -2.76 5.49
N ASP A 145 38.43 -3.81 5.24
CA ASP A 145 39.01 -4.76 6.20
C ASP A 145 37.99 -5.38 7.17
N ALA A 146 36.74 -5.49 6.70
CA ALA A 146 35.61 -5.96 7.51
C ALA A 146 35.83 -7.41 7.95
N SER A 147 35.73 -7.62 9.27
CA SER A 147 36.03 -8.90 9.91
C SER A 147 35.02 -9.22 11.00
N SER A 148 34.60 -10.48 11.09
CA SER A 148 33.76 -11.02 12.16
C SER A 148 34.26 -12.41 12.58
N LYS A 149 34.58 -12.55 13.87
CA LYS A 149 35.39 -13.63 14.44
C LYS A 149 34.71 -14.99 14.30
N GLY A 150 35.30 -15.85 13.46
CA GLY A 150 34.79 -17.18 13.17
C GLY A 150 33.84 -17.25 11.97
N LEU A 151 33.53 -16.10 11.33
CA LEU A 151 32.66 -16.02 10.15
C LEU A 151 33.42 -15.57 8.89
N PHE A 152 34.15 -14.45 8.96
CA PHE A 152 34.94 -13.91 7.83
C PHE A 152 36.04 -12.95 8.32
N GLN A 153 37.07 -12.72 7.51
CA GLN A 153 38.20 -11.83 7.85
C GLN A 153 38.66 -11.00 6.64
N ASN A 154 39.04 -9.75 6.91
CA ASN A 154 39.68 -8.82 5.98
C ASN A 154 38.95 -8.65 4.63
N ILE A 155 37.63 -8.46 4.67
CA ILE A 155 36.81 -8.26 3.48
C ILE A 155 36.84 -6.77 3.08
N SER A 156 37.32 -6.49 1.86
CA SER A 156 37.45 -5.14 1.30
C SER A 156 36.90 -5.08 -0.12
N PHE A 157 35.94 -4.19 -0.39
CA PHE A 157 35.38 -3.96 -1.74
C PHE A 157 34.64 -2.63 -1.86
N THR A 158 34.37 -2.20 -3.08
CA THR A 158 33.58 -0.99 -3.40
C THR A 158 32.46 -1.30 -4.40
N VAL A 159 31.37 -0.53 -4.35
CA VAL A 159 30.29 -0.54 -5.37
C VAL A 159 30.02 0.88 -5.82
N ARG A 160 30.02 1.12 -7.14
CA ARG A 160 29.75 2.41 -7.78
C ARG A 160 28.28 2.56 -8.18
N ALA A 161 27.85 3.79 -8.41
CA ALA A 161 26.52 4.07 -8.96
C ALA A 161 26.38 3.44 -10.37
N GLY A 162 25.36 2.61 -10.56
CA GLY A 162 25.15 1.84 -11.80
C GLY A 162 25.98 0.55 -11.92
N GLU A 163 26.81 0.23 -10.92
CA GLU A 163 27.54 -1.03 -10.84
C GLU A 163 26.69 -2.12 -10.18
N ILE A 164 26.70 -3.33 -10.74
CA ILE A 164 26.05 -4.52 -10.17
C ILE A 164 27.17 -5.47 -9.72
N LEU A 165 27.53 -5.39 -8.43
CA LEU A 165 28.51 -6.30 -7.83
C LEU A 165 27.82 -7.58 -7.36
N GLY A 166 28.19 -8.72 -7.94
CA GLY A 166 27.71 -10.04 -7.54
C GLY A 166 28.64 -10.70 -6.51
N PHE A 167 28.09 -11.21 -5.41
CA PHE A 167 28.79 -12.08 -4.46
C PHE A 167 28.41 -13.54 -4.71
N SER A 168 29.40 -14.43 -4.77
CA SER A 168 29.21 -15.88 -4.94
C SER A 168 30.23 -16.66 -4.12
N GLY A 169 29.86 -17.87 -3.72
CA GLY A 169 30.69 -18.75 -2.89
C GLY A 169 29.95 -20.00 -2.42
N LEU A 170 30.70 -21.03 -2.05
CA LEU A 170 30.16 -22.28 -1.53
C LEU A 170 29.43 -22.06 -0.19
N MET A 171 28.57 -23.00 0.21
CA MET A 171 27.93 -22.96 1.53
C MET A 171 29.00 -22.96 2.63
N GLY A 172 28.92 -22.02 3.57
CA GLY A 172 29.92 -21.81 4.62
C GLY A 172 31.08 -20.89 4.25
N SER A 173 31.12 -20.29 3.05
CA SER A 173 32.20 -19.36 2.64
C SER A 173 32.07 -17.92 3.19
N GLY A 174 31.26 -17.70 4.23
CA GLY A 174 30.99 -16.37 4.80
C GLY A 174 30.08 -15.46 3.95
N ARG A 175 29.56 -15.92 2.80
CA ARG A 175 28.82 -15.05 1.86
C ARG A 175 27.53 -14.44 2.43
N THR A 176 26.83 -15.16 3.29
CA THR A 176 25.58 -14.69 3.92
C THR A 176 25.92 -13.80 5.12
N GLU A 177 26.98 -14.16 5.82
CA GLU A 177 27.48 -13.53 7.04
C GLU A 177 28.04 -12.13 6.74
N ILE A 178 28.78 -11.98 5.64
CA ILE A 178 29.26 -10.68 5.12
C ILE A 178 28.08 -9.77 4.79
N MET A 179 27.05 -10.28 4.11
CA MET A 179 25.85 -9.49 3.80
C MET A 179 25.10 -9.08 5.08
N ARG A 180 24.89 -10.01 6.02
CA ARG A 180 24.29 -9.70 7.33
C ARG A 180 25.09 -8.64 8.10
N ALA A 181 26.41 -8.67 8.05
CA ALA A 181 27.26 -7.64 8.66
C ALA A 181 27.12 -6.26 7.97
N ILE A 182 26.97 -6.22 6.65
CA ILE A 182 26.72 -4.96 5.90
C ILE A 182 25.36 -4.36 6.26
N PHE A 183 24.34 -5.19 6.48
CA PHE A 183 23.04 -4.78 7.02
C PHE A 183 23.04 -4.54 8.54
N GLY A 184 24.18 -4.70 9.23
CA GLY A 184 24.30 -4.47 10.68
C GLY A 184 23.66 -5.55 11.56
N LEU A 185 23.25 -6.69 10.99
CA LEU A 185 22.67 -7.84 11.67
C LEU A 185 23.72 -8.78 12.29
N GLU A 186 25.01 -8.57 12.00
CA GLU A 186 26.13 -9.31 12.55
C GLU A 186 27.22 -8.30 12.96
N PRO A 187 27.77 -8.34 14.18
CA PRO A 187 28.79 -7.40 14.62
C PRO A 187 30.11 -7.61 13.87
N LEU A 188 30.77 -6.49 13.57
CA LEU A 188 32.16 -6.45 13.09
C LEU A 188 33.10 -6.32 14.28
N ASP A 189 34.06 -7.25 14.38
CA ASP A 189 35.21 -7.16 15.29
C ASP A 189 36.28 -6.19 14.76
N GLY A 190 36.26 -5.90 13.46
CA GLY A 190 37.20 -4.98 12.81
C GLY A 190 36.74 -4.53 11.42
N GLY A 191 37.38 -3.48 10.92
CA GLY A 191 37.07 -2.85 9.64
C GLY A 191 36.00 -1.76 9.71
N GLU A 192 35.67 -1.20 8.54
CA GLU A 192 34.76 -0.06 8.39
C GLU A 192 33.82 -0.24 7.19
N ILE A 193 32.57 0.23 7.33
CA ILE A 193 31.58 0.28 6.25
C ILE A 193 31.14 1.73 6.07
N MET A 194 31.18 2.20 4.82
CA MET A 194 30.86 3.57 4.43
C MET A 194 29.88 3.57 3.26
N ILE A 195 28.85 4.41 3.34
CA ILE A 195 27.88 4.61 2.26
C ILE A 195 28.00 6.06 1.80
N ARG A 196 28.30 6.27 0.51
CA ARG A 196 28.57 7.58 -0.11
C ARG A 196 29.57 8.42 0.69
N GLY A 197 30.70 7.82 1.05
CA GLY A 197 31.78 8.46 1.82
C GLY A 197 31.45 8.77 3.30
N LYS A 198 30.31 8.32 3.83
CA LYS A 198 29.91 8.56 5.23
C LYS A 198 29.90 7.26 6.04
N LYS A 199 30.59 7.26 7.18
CA LYS A 199 30.48 6.21 8.20
C LYS A 199 29.08 6.23 8.82
N LYS A 200 28.22 5.29 8.43
CA LYS A 200 26.87 5.14 8.99
C LYS A 200 26.85 3.99 10.02
N VAL A 201 27.50 4.19 11.16
CA VAL A 201 27.55 3.21 12.26
C VAL A 201 27.44 3.93 13.62
N VAL A 202 26.27 4.54 13.88
CA VAL A 202 26.00 5.27 15.15
C VAL A 202 25.02 4.52 16.05
N ILE A 203 23.77 4.30 15.61
CA ILE A 203 22.74 3.69 16.47
C ILE A 203 23.09 2.24 16.85
N ALA A 204 23.58 1.43 15.91
CA ALA A 204 23.99 0.05 16.18
C ALA A 204 25.03 -0.09 17.31
N LYS A 205 25.92 0.90 17.51
CA LYS A 205 26.88 0.89 18.62
C LYS A 205 26.24 1.06 19.98
N TRP A 206 25.18 1.87 20.08
CA TRP A 206 24.44 2.08 21.33
C TRP A 206 23.46 0.94 21.61
N VAL A 207 22.96 0.26 20.58
CA VAL A 207 22.15 -0.96 20.73
C VAL A 207 22.99 -2.14 21.21
N GLY A 208 24.19 -2.33 20.63
CA GLY A 208 25.07 -3.46 20.96
C GLY A 208 25.60 -3.52 22.39
N ILE A 209 25.47 -2.44 23.18
CA ILE A 209 25.85 -2.40 24.60
C ILE A 209 24.70 -2.70 25.58
N GLY A 210 23.49 -2.98 25.09
CA GLY A 210 22.33 -3.34 25.92
C GLY A 210 21.93 -2.32 27.00
N PRO A 211 21.72 -1.03 26.65
CA PRO A 211 21.45 0.01 27.62
C PRO A 211 20.03 -0.12 28.21
N SER A 212 19.85 0.17 29.50
CA SER A 212 18.52 0.22 30.13
C SER A 212 17.75 1.52 29.86
N VAL A 213 18.46 2.60 29.51
CA VAL A 213 17.91 3.91 29.16
C VAL A 213 18.68 4.45 27.95
N LEU A 214 17.96 4.94 26.93
CA LEU A 214 18.54 5.47 25.70
C LEU A 214 17.95 6.84 25.37
N ILE A 215 18.76 7.89 25.46
CA ILE A 215 18.35 9.27 25.16
C ILE A 215 18.74 9.59 23.71
N LEU A 216 17.76 9.99 22.90
CA LEU A 216 17.89 10.21 21.46
C LEU A 216 17.47 11.63 21.07
N ASP A 217 18.47 12.48 20.79
CA ASP A 217 18.30 13.85 20.33
C ASP A 217 18.26 13.89 18.79
N GLU A 218 17.06 14.11 18.22
CA GLU A 218 16.77 14.08 16.78
C GLU A 218 17.40 12.90 15.99
N PRO A 219 17.17 11.63 16.38
CA PRO A 219 17.89 10.47 15.82
C PRO A 219 17.72 10.28 14.30
N THR A 220 16.66 10.85 13.72
CA THR A 220 16.33 10.77 12.28
C THR A 220 16.82 11.99 11.46
N ARG A 221 17.58 12.90 12.05
CA ARG A 221 18.01 14.14 11.38
C ARG A 221 19.10 13.91 10.35
N GLY A 222 18.89 14.40 9.12
CA GLY A 222 19.79 14.16 7.99
C GLY A 222 19.76 12.74 7.45
N VAL A 223 18.78 11.94 7.88
CA VAL A 223 18.51 10.59 7.40
C VAL A 223 17.42 10.65 6.32
N ASP A 224 17.57 9.83 5.28
CA ASP A 224 16.57 9.68 4.22
C ASP A 224 15.25 9.08 4.76
N VAL A 225 14.13 9.39 4.12
CA VAL A 225 12.77 9.04 4.59
C VAL A 225 12.62 7.55 4.89
N GLY A 226 13.13 6.65 4.03
CA GLY A 226 13.08 5.20 4.29
C GLY A 226 13.90 4.80 5.52
N ALA A 227 15.13 5.30 5.63
CA ALA A 227 15.99 5.03 6.78
C ALA A 227 15.52 5.72 8.08
N LYS A 228 14.61 6.71 8.03
CA LYS A 228 13.95 7.22 9.25
C LYS A 228 13.00 6.18 9.85
N ARG A 229 12.24 5.49 9.01
CA ARG A 229 11.31 4.42 9.42
C ARG A 229 12.06 3.28 10.12
N GLU A 230 13.17 2.83 9.55
CA GLU A 230 14.02 1.79 10.17
C GLU A 230 14.53 2.22 11.57
N ILE A 231 14.91 3.49 11.74
CA ILE A 231 15.32 4.03 13.04
C ILE A 231 14.16 4.02 14.04
N TYR A 232 12.94 4.38 13.63
CA TYR A 232 11.77 4.32 14.50
C TYR A 232 11.37 2.88 14.85
N GLN A 233 11.42 1.94 13.89
CA GLN A 233 11.17 0.52 14.16
C GLN A 233 12.18 -0.05 15.16
N LEU A 234 13.47 0.25 14.99
CA LEU A 234 14.51 -0.15 15.94
C LEU A 234 14.30 0.47 17.33
N MET A 235 13.85 1.72 17.43
CA MET A 235 13.47 2.34 18.71
C MET A 235 12.30 1.61 19.38
N ASN A 236 11.28 1.21 18.61
CA ASN A 236 10.13 0.48 19.14
C ASN A 236 10.57 -0.91 19.64
N GLU A 237 11.32 -1.68 18.85
CA GLU A 237 11.85 -2.99 19.25
C GLU A 237 12.71 -2.95 20.53
N LEU A 238 13.45 -1.86 20.75
CA LEU A 238 14.22 -1.66 21.98
C LEU A 238 13.30 -1.38 23.18
N THR A 239 12.24 -0.60 22.96
CA THR A 239 11.23 -0.28 23.97
C THR A 239 10.47 -1.55 24.40
N ASP A 240 10.10 -2.41 23.45
CA ASP A 240 9.48 -3.73 23.70
C ASP A 240 10.41 -4.67 24.49
N ARG A 241 11.72 -4.53 24.32
CA ARG A 241 12.75 -5.26 25.09
C ARG A 241 13.05 -4.61 26.46
N GLY A 242 12.28 -3.60 26.87
CA GLY A 242 12.38 -2.95 28.18
C GLY A 242 13.38 -1.81 28.28
N VAL A 243 13.88 -1.28 27.16
CA VAL A 243 14.77 -0.10 27.15
C VAL A 243 13.93 1.18 27.21
N ALA A 244 14.15 2.01 28.23
CA ALA A 244 13.44 3.29 28.33
C ALA A 244 14.03 4.32 27.35
N ILE A 245 13.28 4.69 26.30
CA ILE A 245 13.71 5.68 25.31
C ILE A 245 13.15 7.07 25.63
N ILE A 246 14.03 8.08 25.60
CA ILE A 246 13.65 9.50 25.69
C ILE A 246 14.02 10.18 24.37
N MET A 247 13.01 10.61 23.59
CA MET A 247 13.21 11.26 22.29
C MET A 247 12.93 12.77 22.35
N VAL A 248 13.78 13.57 21.70
CA VAL A 248 13.55 15.01 21.46
C VAL A 248 13.25 15.23 19.97
N SER A 249 12.16 15.94 19.64
CA SER A 249 11.67 16.11 18.26
C SER A 249 11.03 17.49 17.98
N ILE A 250 11.27 18.01 16.77
CA ILE A 250 10.73 19.30 16.27
C ILE A 250 9.24 19.22 15.86
N ASN A 251 8.66 18.01 15.76
CA ASN A 251 7.30 17.81 15.21
C ASN A 251 6.17 18.44 16.04
N ALA A 252 6.39 18.83 17.29
CA ALA A 252 5.34 19.48 18.10
C ALA A 252 5.09 20.95 17.70
N LEU A 253 6.10 21.68 17.21
CA LEU A 253 5.94 23.07 16.72
C LEU A 253 4.91 23.18 15.59
N ILE A 254 4.75 22.08 14.87
CA ILE A 254 3.97 21.86 13.67
C ILE A 254 2.46 21.85 14.00
N ALA A 255 2.04 20.95 14.89
CA ALA A 255 0.63 20.74 15.24
C ALA A 255 -0.08 22.01 15.76
N PHE A 256 0.66 22.90 16.44
CA PHE A 256 0.14 24.17 16.91
C PHE A 256 -0.27 25.13 15.78
N GLY A 257 0.37 25.03 14.60
CA GLY A 257 -0.03 25.75 13.39
C GLY A 257 -1.38 25.24 12.88
N MET A 258 -1.43 23.98 12.46
CA MET A 258 -2.63 23.40 11.83
C MET A 258 -3.90 23.46 12.68
N THR A 259 -3.77 23.53 14.01
CA THR A 259 -4.89 23.82 14.92
C THR A 259 -5.74 25.01 14.41
N PHE A 260 -5.13 26.08 13.88
CA PHE A 260 -5.89 27.24 13.36
C PHE A 260 -6.62 26.97 12.03
N VAL A 261 -6.08 26.13 11.14
CA VAL A 261 -6.72 25.76 9.87
C VAL A 261 -7.89 24.80 10.11
N ILE A 262 -7.67 23.76 10.94
CA ILE A 262 -8.70 22.78 11.32
C ILE A 262 -9.88 23.49 12.01
N LEU A 263 -9.61 24.44 12.91
CA LEU A 263 -10.65 25.24 13.58
C LEU A 263 -11.45 26.17 12.64
N THR A 264 -11.16 26.22 11.34
CA THR A 264 -11.99 26.89 10.33
C THR A 264 -12.74 25.92 9.39
N GLY A 265 -12.67 24.61 9.66
CA GLY A 265 -13.13 23.59 8.73
C GLY A 265 -12.25 23.46 7.48
N GLY A 266 -10.99 23.93 7.57
CA GLY A 266 -10.03 23.89 6.48
C GLY A 266 -9.04 22.72 6.59
N ILE A 267 -8.45 22.37 5.45
CA ILE A 267 -7.32 21.44 5.33
C ILE A 267 -6.22 22.17 4.53
N ASP A 268 -4.95 21.90 4.83
CA ASP A 268 -3.81 22.30 4.01
C ASP A 268 -2.84 21.12 3.83
N LEU A 269 -2.63 20.71 2.58
CA LEU A 269 -1.70 19.64 2.21
C LEU A 269 -0.31 20.15 1.80
N SER A 270 -0.20 21.45 1.48
CA SER A 270 1.01 22.03 0.88
C SER A 270 2.15 22.25 1.87
N VAL A 271 1.85 22.20 3.16
CA VAL A 271 2.71 22.64 4.25
C VAL A 271 4.07 21.93 4.31
N GLY A 272 4.14 20.66 3.92
CA GLY A 272 5.41 19.92 3.80
C GLY A 272 6.31 20.45 2.68
N SER A 273 5.71 20.80 1.54
CA SER A 273 6.40 21.39 0.38
C SER A 273 6.80 22.84 0.62
N ILE A 274 5.97 23.63 1.31
CA ILE A 274 6.29 25.01 1.69
C ILE A 274 7.43 25.03 2.71
N LEU A 275 7.43 24.11 3.68
CA LEU A 275 8.55 23.93 4.58
C LEU A 275 9.83 23.58 3.83
N ALA A 276 9.78 22.64 2.88
CA ALA A 276 10.95 22.23 2.10
C ALA A 276 11.54 23.41 1.31
N LEU A 277 10.68 24.19 0.63
CA LEU A 277 11.09 25.37 -0.14
C LEU A 277 11.66 26.48 0.76
N SER A 278 10.94 26.85 1.81
CA SER A 278 11.40 27.85 2.79
C SER A 278 12.73 27.46 3.43
N SER A 279 12.87 26.20 3.87
CA SER A 279 14.12 25.71 4.48
C SER A 279 15.28 25.71 3.49
N ALA A 280 15.03 25.43 2.20
CA ALA A 280 16.06 25.51 1.17
C ALA A 280 16.54 26.96 0.95
N PHE A 281 15.61 27.94 0.96
CA PHE A 281 15.98 29.36 0.92
C PHE A 281 16.80 29.77 2.17
N VAL A 282 16.35 29.42 3.37
CA VAL A 282 17.10 29.69 4.62
C VAL A 282 18.52 29.13 4.54
N ALA A 283 18.67 27.88 4.08
CA ALA A 283 19.95 27.22 3.96
C ALA A 283 20.88 27.93 2.96
N ASN A 284 20.40 28.27 1.76
CA ASN A 284 21.21 28.99 0.78
C ASN A 284 21.56 30.42 1.20
N MET A 285 20.68 31.11 1.93
CA MET A 285 20.98 32.42 2.52
C MET A 285 22.12 32.33 3.55
N MET A 286 22.08 31.33 4.43
CA MET A 286 23.17 31.07 5.38
C MET A 286 24.49 30.69 4.68
N LEU A 287 24.45 29.86 3.62
CA LEU A 287 25.64 29.58 2.80
C LEU A 287 26.20 30.84 2.12
N SER A 288 25.35 31.82 1.83
CA SER A 288 25.75 33.12 1.28
C SER A 288 26.33 34.08 2.34
N GLY A 289 26.56 33.60 3.57
CA GLY A 289 27.12 34.39 4.67
C GLY A 289 26.11 35.25 5.44
N LEU A 290 24.81 35.06 5.21
CA LEU A 290 23.74 35.84 5.84
C LEU A 290 23.45 35.30 7.25
N ASP A 291 23.22 36.19 8.22
CA ASP A 291 23.00 35.80 9.62
C ASP A 291 21.88 34.74 9.76
N PRO A 292 22.04 33.70 10.59
CA PRO A 292 21.04 32.64 10.72
C PRO A 292 19.69 33.10 11.28
N ILE A 293 19.67 34.05 12.23
CA ILE A 293 18.41 34.55 12.80
C ILE A 293 17.67 35.34 11.73
N LEU A 294 18.36 36.21 11.01
CA LEU A 294 17.79 36.96 9.89
C LEU A 294 17.32 36.03 8.75
N SER A 295 18.09 35.00 8.44
CA SER A 295 17.73 33.98 7.46
C SER A 295 16.46 33.22 7.88
N ILE A 296 16.36 32.80 9.15
CA ILE A 296 15.16 32.16 9.71
C ILE A 296 13.94 33.10 9.66
N ILE A 297 14.10 34.37 10.03
CA ILE A 297 13.00 35.37 9.94
C ILE A 297 12.49 35.49 8.49
N ILE A 298 13.41 35.54 7.53
CA ILE A 298 13.06 35.63 6.10
C ILE A 298 12.41 34.32 5.61
N GLY A 299 12.88 33.16 6.05
CA GLY A 299 12.24 31.87 5.78
C GLY A 299 10.81 31.77 6.32
N VAL A 300 10.57 32.25 7.55
CA VAL A 300 9.22 32.31 8.17
C VAL A 300 8.32 33.28 7.39
N ALA A 301 8.84 34.43 6.96
CA ALA A 301 8.11 35.37 6.11
C ALA A 301 7.76 34.75 4.73
N LEU A 302 8.69 34.05 4.08
CA LEU A 302 8.46 33.31 2.83
C LEU A 302 7.38 32.22 3.02
N GLY A 303 7.42 31.48 4.13
CA GLY A 303 6.37 30.53 4.52
C GLY A 303 4.99 31.20 4.58
N GLY A 304 4.88 32.30 5.32
CA GLY A 304 3.62 33.05 5.44
C GLY A 304 3.11 33.66 4.12
N VAL A 305 4.02 34.02 3.19
CA VAL A 305 3.66 34.46 1.82
C VAL A 305 3.12 33.28 1.01
N MET A 306 3.73 32.10 1.06
CA MET A 306 3.22 30.90 0.39
C MET A 306 1.85 30.48 0.95
N GLY A 307 1.67 30.52 2.27
CA GLY A 307 0.36 30.33 2.90
C GLY A 307 -0.67 31.41 2.52
N MET A 308 -0.23 32.64 2.26
CA MET A 308 -1.11 33.69 1.74
C MET A 308 -1.62 33.34 0.34
N VAL A 309 -0.81 32.69 -0.51
CA VAL A 309 -1.24 32.22 -1.84
C VAL A 309 -2.37 31.19 -1.69
N ASN A 310 -2.22 30.19 -0.82
CA ASN A 310 -3.29 29.23 -0.50
C ASN A 310 -4.56 29.96 -0.06
N GLY A 311 -4.44 30.84 0.94
CA GLY A 311 -5.56 31.63 1.46
C GLY A 311 -6.25 32.49 0.40
N LEU A 312 -5.51 33.04 -0.57
CA LEU A 312 -6.06 33.83 -1.69
C LEU A 312 -6.77 32.94 -2.73
N MET A 313 -6.20 31.79 -3.10
CA MET A 313 -6.84 30.83 -4.01
C MET A 313 -8.15 30.29 -3.44
N ILE A 314 -8.18 30.01 -2.12
CA ILE A 314 -9.38 29.57 -1.41
C ILE A 314 -10.43 30.67 -1.34
N THR A 315 -10.05 31.88 -0.89
CA THR A 315 -11.04 32.93 -0.58
C THR A 315 -11.46 33.79 -1.76
N LYS A 316 -10.53 34.15 -2.67
CA LYS A 316 -10.83 34.95 -3.87
C LYS A 316 -11.01 34.09 -5.12
N GLY A 317 -10.18 33.05 -5.27
CA GLY A 317 -10.33 32.06 -6.34
C GLY A 317 -11.53 31.13 -6.16
N LYS A 318 -12.17 31.14 -4.98
CA LYS A 318 -13.29 30.26 -4.61
C LYS A 318 -12.98 28.76 -4.75
N MET A 319 -11.70 28.40 -4.69
CA MET A 319 -11.26 27.02 -4.82
C MET A 319 -11.47 26.27 -3.49
N ALA A 320 -11.81 24.99 -3.56
CA ALA A 320 -11.84 24.15 -2.36
C ALA A 320 -10.44 24.12 -1.72
N PRO A 321 -10.31 24.19 -0.37
CA PRO A 321 -9.02 24.14 0.32
C PRO A 321 -8.10 23.01 -0.11
N PHE A 322 -8.67 21.81 -0.28
CA PHE A 322 -7.96 20.63 -0.78
C PHE A 322 -7.34 20.87 -2.17
N ILE A 323 -8.12 21.35 -3.14
CA ILE A 323 -7.66 21.57 -4.52
C ILE A 323 -6.59 22.68 -4.57
N ALA A 324 -6.83 23.79 -3.88
CA ALA A 324 -5.88 24.89 -3.82
C ALA A 324 -4.53 24.43 -3.25
N THR A 325 -4.56 23.69 -2.13
CA THR A 325 -3.35 23.27 -1.42
C THR A 325 -2.66 22.08 -2.06
N LEU A 326 -3.37 21.18 -2.76
CA LEU A 326 -2.76 20.12 -3.56
C LEU A 326 -2.04 20.69 -4.81
N ALA A 327 -2.65 21.67 -5.47
CA ALA A 327 -2.02 22.38 -6.60
C ALA A 327 -0.74 23.10 -6.15
N THR A 328 -0.82 23.89 -5.07
CA THR A 328 0.35 24.61 -4.55
C THR A 328 1.38 23.67 -3.92
N MET A 329 1.00 22.55 -3.31
CA MET A 329 1.92 21.48 -2.87
C MET A 329 2.83 21.03 -4.02
N THR A 330 2.23 20.76 -5.18
CA THR A 330 2.94 20.30 -6.37
C THR A 330 3.88 21.37 -6.91
N VAL A 331 3.40 22.62 -6.99
CA VAL A 331 4.21 23.78 -7.41
C VAL A 331 5.40 24.00 -6.47
N PHE A 332 5.18 24.07 -5.16
CA PHE A 332 6.25 24.33 -4.19
C PHE A 332 7.24 23.16 -4.09
N ARG A 333 6.79 21.91 -4.27
CA ARG A 333 7.67 20.74 -4.37
C ARG A 333 8.54 20.79 -5.62
N GLY A 334 7.96 21.12 -6.78
CA GLY A 334 8.69 21.31 -8.03
C GLY A 334 9.70 22.46 -7.94
N LEU A 335 9.29 23.61 -7.39
CA LEU A 335 10.19 24.74 -7.14
C LEU A 335 11.33 24.37 -6.18
N THR A 336 11.08 23.56 -5.14
CA THR A 336 12.14 23.07 -4.25
C THR A 336 13.13 22.20 -5.02
N LEU A 337 12.64 21.28 -5.86
CA LEU A 337 13.48 20.39 -6.65
C LEU A 337 14.38 21.18 -7.64
N VAL A 338 13.79 22.15 -8.35
CA VAL A 338 14.53 23.04 -9.26
C VAL A 338 15.54 23.91 -8.51
N TYR A 339 15.15 24.51 -7.39
CA TYR A 339 16.01 25.39 -6.58
C TYR A 339 17.19 24.66 -5.92
N THR A 340 17.02 23.37 -5.61
CA THR A 340 18.07 22.52 -5.01
C THR A 340 18.82 21.66 -6.03
N ASN A 341 18.40 21.66 -7.31
CA ASN A 341 18.77 20.65 -8.31
C ASN A 341 18.59 19.20 -7.80
N GLY A 342 17.61 18.97 -6.91
CA GLY A 342 17.39 17.69 -6.22
C GLY A 342 18.48 17.27 -5.22
N ASN A 343 19.47 18.11 -4.95
CA ASN A 343 20.58 17.80 -4.06
C ASN A 343 20.36 18.33 -2.64
N PRO A 344 20.78 17.60 -1.59
CA PRO A 344 20.77 18.12 -0.22
C PRO A 344 21.70 19.34 -0.08
N ILE A 345 21.20 20.44 0.47
CA ILE A 345 22.04 21.59 0.81
C ILE A 345 22.89 21.24 2.04
N THR A 346 24.21 21.25 1.88
CA THR A 346 25.20 20.92 2.93
C THR A 346 26.19 22.07 3.13
N GLY A 347 26.93 22.08 4.25
CA GLY A 347 27.95 23.09 4.53
C GLY A 347 27.48 24.30 5.33
N LEU A 348 26.32 24.22 6.00
CA LEU A 348 25.74 25.24 6.90
C LEU A 348 26.53 25.42 8.22
N GLY A 349 27.86 25.45 8.14
CA GLY A 349 28.77 25.25 9.27
C GLY A 349 28.84 26.42 10.26
N ASP A 350 29.49 26.15 11.39
CA ASP A 350 30.28 27.10 12.18
C ASP A 350 29.47 28.05 13.09
N SER A 351 28.27 28.47 12.67
CA SER A 351 27.55 29.50 13.41
C SER A 351 27.04 28.99 14.75
N LEU A 352 27.63 29.53 15.83
CA LEU A 352 27.27 29.27 17.22
C LEU A 352 25.76 29.40 17.44
N LEU A 353 25.11 30.40 16.84
CA LEU A 353 23.66 30.63 16.97
C LEU A 353 22.83 29.56 16.26
N PHE A 354 23.25 29.11 15.07
CA PHE A 354 22.57 28.03 14.36
C PHE A 354 22.72 26.68 15.08
N GLN A 355 23.94 26.40 15.58
CA GLN A 355 24.20 25.20 16.38
C GLN A 355 23.44 25.26 17.72
N LEU A 356 23.38 26.41 18.39
CA LEU A 356 22.62 26.61 19.62
C LEU A 356 21.11 26.43 19.39
N PHE A 357 20.55 26.97 18.31
CA PHE A 357 19.13 26.82 18.00
C PHE A 357 18.75 25.38 17.59
N GLY A 358 19.65 24.69 16.88
CA GLY A 358 19.40 23.36 16.32
C GLY A 358 19.88 22.18 17.15
N ARG A 359 20.80 22.33 18.11
CA ARG A 359 21.34 21.28 19.01
C ARG A 359 21.77 21.80 20.39
N GLY A 360 21.54 23.07 20.68
CA GLY A 360 22.00 23.70 21.91
C GLY A 360 21.14 23.38 23.12
N TYR A 361 21.73 23.58 24.29
CA TYR A 361 21.07 23.43 25.58
C TYR A 361 21.12 24.78 26.31
N MET A 362 20.02 25.14 26.97
CA MET A 362 19.90 26.34 27.79
C MET A 362 19.24 25.93 29.10
N LEU A 363 19.88 26.24 30.23
CA LEU A 363 19.45 25.80 31.57
C LEU A 363 19.23 24.26 31.69
N GLY A 364 20.01 23.48 30.93
CA GLY A 364 19.89 22.01 30.88
C GLY A 364 18.78 21.46 29.97
N ILE A 365 17.98 22.32 29.35
CA ILE A 365 16.88 21.93 28.45
C ILE A 365 17.28 22.19 26.99
N PRO A 366 16.98 21.29 26.03
CA PRO A 366 17.20 21.55 24.61
C PRO A 366 16.50 22.84 24.15
N VAL A 367 17.21 23.68 23.41
CA VAL A 367 16.64 24.92 22.82
C VAL A 367 15.44 24.63 21.88
N PRO A 368 15.40 23.53 21.10
CA PRO A 368 14.18 23.10 20.41
C PRO A 368 12.95 22.90 21.32
N ALA A 369 13.14 22.37 22.53
CA ALA A 369 12.04 22.17 23.49
C ALA A 369 11.58 23.50 24.14
N ILE A 370 12.52 24.41 24.41
CA ILE A 370 12.20 25.77 24.91
C ILE A 370 11.43 26.56 23.84
N THR A 371 11.87 26.52 22.58
CA THR A 371 11.21 27.23 21.47
C THR A 371 9.84 26.64 21.13
N MET A 372 9.65 25.33 21.32
CA MET A 372 8.35 24.66 21.32
C MET A 372 7.42 25.20 22.42
N LEU A 373 7.87 25.25 23.68
CA LEU A 373 7.07 25.72 24.81
C LEU A 373 6.67 27.20 24.65
N ILE A 374 7.62 28.07 24.28
CA ILE A 374 7.36 29.49 24.00
C ILE A 374 6.34 29.63 22.87
N THR A 375 6.49 28.84 21.80
CA THR A 375 5.55 28.83 20.68
C THR A 375 4.13 28.42 21.12
N PHE A 376 4.02 27.36 21.92
CA PHE A 376 2.74 26.89 22.45
C PHE A 376 2.05 28.00 23.25
N VAL A 377 2.74 28.63 24.20
CA VAL A 377 2.18 29.70 25.04
C VAL A 377 1.71 30.89 24.19
N ILE A 378 2.48 31.30 23.18
CA ILE A 378 2.10 32.39 22.26
C ILE A 378 0.84 32.02 21.47
N LEU A 379 0.81 30.86 20.83
CA LEU A 379 -0.31 30.45 19.97
C LEU A 379 -1.57 30.16 20.79
N TRP A 380 -1.45 29.50 21.94
CA TRP A 380 -2.53 29.31 22.91
C TRP A 380 -3.12 30.65 23.36
N THR A 381 -2.28 31.64 23.65
CA THR A 381 -2.72 33.00 24.03
C THR A 381 -3.43 33.70 22.88
N ILE A 382 -2.91 33.61 21.65
CA ILE A 382 -3.57 34.14 20.46
C ILE A 382 -4.95 33.52 20.28
N LEU A 383 -5.06 32.20 20.41
CA LEU A 383 -6.29 31.45 20.21
C LEU A 383 -7.35 31.73 21.30
N HIS A 384 -6.96 31.76 22.57
CA HIS A 384 -7.90 31.87 23.70
C HIS A 384 -8.19 33.30 24.16
N LYS A 385 -7.23 34.24 24.03
CA LYS A 385 -7.37 35.59 24.61
C LYS A 385 -7.71 36.67 23.58
N THR A 386 -7.38 36.49 22.30
CA THR A 386 -7.57 37.56 21.29
C THR A 386 -8.93 37.52 20.58
N SER A 387 -9.29 38.64 19.94
CA SER A 387 -10.47 38.69 19.06
C SER A 387 -10.28 37.92 17.74
N PHE A 388 -9.04 37.56 17.38
CA PHE A 388 -8.75 36.74 16.21
C PHE A 388 -9.17 35.29 16.47
N GLY A 389 -8.70 34.67 17.57
CA GLY A 389 -9.08 33.31 17.93
C GLY A 389 -10.60 33.12 18.09
N ARG A 390 -11.31 34.08 18.69
CA ARG A 390 -12.79 34.05 18.75
C ARG A 390 -13.45 34.04 17.36
N LYS A 391 -12.87 34.73 16.37
CA LYS A 391 -13.36 34.71 14.98
C LYS A 391 -13.00 33.41 14.26
N THR A 392 -11.86 32.79 14.60
CA THR A 392 -11.47 31.45 14.13
C THR A 392 -12.51 30.41 14.55
N TYR A 393 -12.84 30.31 15.84
CA TYR A 393 -13.86 29.38 16.35
C TYR A 393 -15.26 29.64 15.74
N ALA A 394 -15.68 30.90 15.65
CA ALA A 394 -16.99 31.23 15.06
C ALA A 394 -17.08 30.81 13.58
N LEU A 395 -16.00 30.98 12.84
CA LEU A 395 -15.90 30.60 11.43
C LEU A 395 -16.02 29.08 11.24
N GLY A 396 -15.31 28.27 12.03
CA GLY A 396 -15.42 26.80 11.99
C GLY A 396 -16.80 26.28 12.40
N GLY A 397 -17.46 26.93 13.36
CA GLY A 397 -18.81 26.56 13.78
C GLY A 397 -19.87 26.78 12.69
N ASN A 398 -19.87 27.95 12.04
CA ASN A 398 -20.72 28.22 10.88
C ASN A 398 -20.23 29.44 10.08
N GLU A 399 -19.70 29.22 8.87
CA GLU A 399 -19.20 30.28 8.00
C GLU A 399 -20.29 31.27 7.55
N LYS A 400 -21.48 30.78 7.20
CA LYS A 400 -22.60 31.64 6.75
C LYS A 400 -23.08 32.54 7.89
N ALA A 401 -23.26 31.99 9.10
CA ALA A 401 -23.62 32.76 10.29
C ALA A 401 -22.52 33.76 10.69
N SER A 402 -21.24 33.41 10.51
CA SER A 402 -20.11 34.31 10.74
C SER A 402 -20.12 35.52 9.80
N ILE A 403 -20.41 35.32 8.51
CA ILE A 403 -20.56 36.41 7.53
C ILE A 403 -21.69 37.35 7.95
N ILE A 404 -22.86 36.79 8.30
CA ILE A 404 -24.03 37.55 8.76
C ILE A 404 -23.73 38.33 10.05
N SER A 405 -22.92 37.75 10.95
CA SER A 405 -22.45 38.37 12.20
C SER A 405 -21.34 39.44 11.98
N GLY A 406 -21.10 39.88 10.74
CA GLY A 406 -20.13 40.93 10.42
C GLY A 406 -18.65 40.49 10.48
N ILE A 407 -18.37 39.20 10.63
CA ILE A 407 -16.99 38.69 10.60
C ILE A 407 -16.51 38.75 9.15
N LYS A 408 -15.37 39.44 8.93
CA LYS A 408 -14.73 39.55 7.61
C LYS A 408 -14.01 38.24 7.25
N VAL A 409 -14.77 37.16 7.04
CA VAL A 409 -14.31 35.78 6.88
C VAL A 409 -13.14 35.65 5.91
N HIS A 410 -13.23 36.26 4.72
CA HIS A 410 -12.16 36.29 3.72
C HIS A 410 -10.81 36.76 4.30
N ARG A 411 -10.79 37.81 5.12
CA ARG A 411 -9.55 38.30 5.78
C ARG A 411 -9.08 37.35 6.87
N VAL A 412 -10.00 36.75 7.62
CA VAL A 412 -9.69 35.80 8.69
C VAL A 412 -9.09 34.52 8.11
N LYS A 413 -9.67 33.94 7.06
CA LYS A 413 -9.11 32.78 6.33
C LYS A 413 -7.73 33.08 5.75
N ILE A 414 -7.54 34.19 5.02
CA ILE A 414 -6.21 34.55 4.49
C ILE A 414 -5.18 34.66 5.62
N MET A 415 -5.50 35.35 6.73
CA MET A 415 -4.59 35.46 7.88
C MET A 415 -4.29 34.09 8.52
N ILE A 416 -5.25 33.18 8.58
CA ILE A 416 -5.08 31.84 9.16
C ILE A 416 -4.15 31.01 8.30
N TYR A 417 -4.41 30.89 6.99
CA TYR A 417 -3.53 30.18 6.07
C TYR A 417 -2.11 30.79 6.05
N SER A 418 -1.96 32.12 6.12
CA SER A 418 -0.64 32.75 6.30
C SER A 418 0.05 32.47 7.65
N LEU A 419 -0.71 32.26 8.74
CA LEU A 419 -0.16 31.99 10.08
C LEU A 419 0.21 30.52 10.29
N VAL A 420 -0.54 29.60 9.69
CA VAL A 420 -0.29 28.15 9.75
C VAL A 420 0.94 27.77 8.94
N GLU A 421 1.09 28.33 7.75
CA GLU A 421 2.20 28.02 6.85
C GLU A 421 3.53 28.64 7.29
N ALA A 422 3.47 29.65 8.15
CA ALA A 422 4.61 30.15 8.90
C ALA A 422 5.09 29.16 10.00
N LYS A 423 4.37 28.06 10.30
CA LYS A 423 4.69 27.15 11.42
C LYS A 423 4.46 25.63 11.29
N LYS A 424 3.99 25.11 10.14
CA LYS A 424 3.99 23.68 9.70
C LYS A 424 2.70 22.81 9.93
N GLN A 425 2.71 21.62 9.30
CA GLN A 425 1.79 20.47 9.01
C GLN A 425 0.80 19.74 9.99
N GLY A 426 -0.03 18.87 9.38
CA GLY A 426 -0.87 17.80 9.99
C GLY A 426 -2.36 17.93 9.62
N ILE A 427 -3.06 16.96 9.02
CA ILE A 427 -2.79 15.54 8.68
C ILE A 427 -2.50 15.37 7.16
N GLN A 428 -2.04 14.20 6.71
CA GLN A 428 -1.81 13.87 5.29
C GLN A 428 -2.61 12.61 4.87
N VAL A 429 -3.54 12.76 3.91
CA VAL A 429 -4.21 11.63 3.25
C VAL A 429 -3.51 11.35 1.93
N ILE A 430 -3.14 10.09 1.69
CA ILE A 430 -2.52 9.63 0.45
C ILE A 430 -3.57 8.83 -0.33
N VAL A 431 -3.91 9.30 -1.54
CA VAL A 431 -4.88 8.63 -2.42
C VAL A 431 -4.14 8.04 -3.60
N VAL A 432 -4.40 6.76 -3.88
CA VAL A 432 -3.89 6.01 -5.02
C VAL A 432 -5.09 5.39 -5.75
N ASP A 433 -5.05 5.40 -7.08
CA ASP A 433 -6.09 4.80 -7.92
C ASP A 433 -5.58 3.50 -8.52
N ALA A 434 -6.28 2.40 -8.21
CA ALA A 434 -5.96 1.06 -8.71
C ALA A 434 -6.45 0.79 -10.14
N GLN A 435 -7.26 1.70 -10.73
CA GLN A 435 -7.77 1.57 -12.10
C GLN A 435 -8.54 0.25 -12.34
N ASN A 436 -9.22 -0.27 -11.30
CA ASN A 436 -9.86 -1.58 -11.24
C ASN A 436 -8.94 -2.81 -11.45
N ASP A 437 -7.62 -2.64 -11.42
CA ASP A 437 -6.65 -3.75 -11.47
C ASP A 437 -6.30 -4.23 -10.06
N SER A 438 -6.56 -5.50 -9.76
CA SER A 438 -6.33 -6.09 -8.43
C SER A 438 -4.85 -6.31 -8.10
N ALA A 439 -4.01 -6.57 -9.10
CA ALA A 439 -2.56 -6.70 -8.92
C ALA A 439 -1.93 -5.33 -8.68
N LYS A 440 -2.38 -4.31 -9.43
CA LYS A 440 -2.02 -2.91 -9.18
C LYS A 440 -2.46 -2.49 -7.77
N GLN A 441 -3.71 -2.78 -7.37
CA GLN A 441 -4.20 -2.44 -6.03
C GLN A 441 -3.38 -3.10 -4.92
N THR A 442 -2.96 -4.36 -5.10
CA THR A 442 -2.10 -5.06 -4.15
C THR A 442 -0.74 -4.35 -4.02
N ASN A 443 -0.10 -4.00 -5.15
CA ASN A 443 1.15 -3.24 -5.15
C ASN A 443 0.98 -1.83 -4.55
N ASP A 444 -0.10 -1.13 -4.87
CA ASP A 444 -0.42 0.19 -4.31
C ASP A 444 -0.59 0.13 -2.78
N VAL A 445 -1.25 -0.92 -2.27
CA VAL A 445 -1.40 -1.19 -0.83
C VAL A 445 -0.06 -1.53 -0.19
N ASP A 446 0.76 -2.39 -0.79
CA ASP A 446 2.11 -2.68 -0.30
C ASP A 446 3.00 -1.43 -0.30
N ASP A 447 2.87 -0.54 -1.29
CA ASP A 447 3.56 0.75 -1.34
C ASP A 447 3.06 1.72 -0.25
N LEU A 448 1.78 1.70 0.13
CA LEU A 448 1.25 2.46 1.27
C LEU A 448 1.71 1.88 2.61
N ILE A 449 1.73 0.56 2.75
CA ILE A 449 2.29 -0.16 3.90
C ILE A 449 3.80 0.15 4.03
N GLN A 450 4.54 0.27 2.93
CA GLN A 450 5.95 0.70 2.88
C GLN A 450 6.14 2.20 3.19
N GLN A 451 5.22 3.06 2.75
CA GLN A 451 5.21 4.49 3.12
C GLN A 451 4.89 4.71 4.61
N GLY A 452 4.27 3.72 5.27
CA GLY A 452 3.99 3.75 6.71
C GLY A 452 2.76 4.59 7.04
N VAL A 453 1.66 4.38 6.32
CA VAL A 453 0.36 4.98 6.65
C VAL A 453 -0.14 4.48 8.01
N ASP A 454 -0.70 5.38 8.83
CA ASP A 454 -1.20 5.04 10.16
C ASP A 454 -2.47 4.18 10.11
N ALA A 455 -3.33 4.38 9.10
CA ALA A 455 -4.52 3.60 8.82
C ALA A 455 -4.73 3.47 7.31
N LEU A 456 -5.40 2.40 6.87
CA LEU A 456 -5.59 2.08 5.47
C LEU A 456 -7.08 2.06 5.09
N LEU A 457 -7.49 2.97 4.21
CA LEU A 457 -8.82 3.01 3.59
C LEU A 457 -8.75 2.34 2.21
N ILE A 458 -9.52 1.27 1.98
CA ILE A 458 -9.49 0.52 0.70
C ILE A 458 -10.89 0.38 0.14
N ASN A 459 -11.11 0.65 -1.15
CA ASN A 459 -12.24 0.09 -1.89
C ASN A 459 -11.75 -1.11 -2.74
N PRO A 460 -11.98 -2.37 -2.33
CA PRO A 460 -11.49 -3.54 -3.03
C PRO A 460 -11.93 -3.63 -4.51
N ALA A 461 -10.97 -3.72 -5.42
CA ALA A 461 -11.24 -4.08 -6.82
C ALA A 461 -11.87 -5.49 -6.89
N ASP A 462 -11.33 -6.43 -6.09
CA ASP A 462 -11.88 -7.77 -5.86
C ASP A 462 -11.70 -8.18 -4.39
N SER A 463 -12.75 -8.73 -3.79
CA SER A 463 -12.82 -9.08 -2.35
C SER A 463 -11.91 -10.23 -1.95
N ALA A 464 -11.66 -11.18 -2.86
CA ALA A 464 -10.78 -12.31 -2.60
C ALA A 464 -9.31 -11.93 -2.81
N ALA A 465 -9.00 -11.21 -3.90
CA ALA A 465 -7.64 -10.82 -4.26
C ALA A 465 -7.01 -9.87 -3.23
N ILE A 466 -7.77 -8.90 -2.71
CA ILE A 466 -7.24 -7.92 -1.74
C ILE A 466 -6.90 -8.54 -0.38
N SER A 467 -7.42 -9.74 -0.09
CA SER A 467 -7.34 -10.37 1.24
C SER A 467 -5.91 -10.55 1.75
N THR A 468 -4.95 -10.84 0.86
CA THR A 468 -3.53 -10.95 1.24
C THR A 468 -2.94 -9.58 1.62
N ALA A 469 -3.32 -8.52 0.91
CA ALA A 469 -2.86 -7.15 1.21
C ALA A 469 -3.44 -6.63 2.54
N VAL A 470 -4.71 -6.96 2.85
CA VAL A 470 -5.32 -6.70 4.16
C VAL A 470 -4.56 -7.43 5.26
N GLN A 471 -4.25 -8.72 5.07
CA GLN A 471 -3.44 -9.50 6.02
C GLN A 471 -2.02 -8.95 6.20
N SER A 472 -1.37 -8.46 5.13
CA SER A 472 -0.09 -7.74 5.21
C SER A 472 -0.20 -6.50 6.10
N ALA A 473 -1.21 -5.65 5.90
CA ALA A 473 -1.46 -4.47 6.74
C ALA A 473 -1.69 -4.86 8.21
N ASN A 474 -2.53 -5.88 8.47
CA ASN A 474 -2.76 -6.38 9.83
C ASN A 474 -1.49 -6.88 10.50
N SER A 475 -0.60 -7.56 9.75
CA SER A 475 0.64 -8.15 10.29
C SER A 475 1.63 -7.12 10.84
N VAL A 476 1.52 -5.87 10.38
CA VAL A 476 2.31 -4.72 10.85
C VAL A 476 1.50 -3.74 11.72
N GLY A 477 0.30 -4.12 12.15
CA GLY A 477 -0.54 -3.34 13.06
C GLY A 477 -1.30 -2.18 12.43
N ILE A 478 -1.39 -2.09 11.09
CA ILE A 478 -2.17 -1.04 10.41
C ILE A 478 -3.66 -1.46 10.39
N PRO A 479 -4.57 -0.66 10.98
CA PRO A 479 -6.00 -0.92 10.89
C PRO A 479 -6.51 -0.67 9.47
N VAL A 480 -7.33 -1.60 8.98
CA VAL A 480 -7.93 -1.54 7.63
C VAL A 480 -9.42 -1.25 7.73
N ILE A 481 -9.89 -0.25 6.99
CA ILE A 481 -11.30 0.11 6.84
C ILE A 481 -11.63 -0.08 5.36
N THR A 482 -12.61 -0.93 5.04
CA THR A 482 -13.03 -1.15 3.66
C THR A 482 -14.20 -0.25 3.28
N LEU A 483 -14.24 0.16 2.01
CA LEU A 483 -15.14 1.15 1.41
C LEU A 483 -15.95 0.47 0.32
N ASP A 484 -17.27 0.58 0.33
CA ASP A 484 -18.24 0.05 -0.65
C ASP A 484 -18.26 -1.50 -0.80
N ARG A 485 -17.08 -2.14 -0.90
CA ARG A 485 -16.89 -3.59 -1.01
C ARG A 485 -16.10 -4.13 0.18
N SER A 486 -16.36 -5.39 0.54
CA SER A 486 -15.66 -6.10 1.62
C SER A 486 -14.37 -6.77 1.13
N ALA A 487 -13.54 -7.23 2.07
CA ALA A 487 -12.50 -8.23 1.84
C ALA A 487 -12.94 -9.59 2.43
N ASP A 488 -12.65 -10.69 1.74
CA ASP A 488 -13.08 -12.04 2.16
C ASP A 488 -12.31 -12.56 3.38
N LYS A 489 -11.05 -12.11 3.57
CA LYS A 489 -10.17 -12.49 4.68
C LYS A 489 -9.28 -11.32 5.11
N GLY A 490 -8.72 -11.43 6.31
CA GLY A 490 -8.04 -10.35 7.01
C GLY A 490 -8.95 -9.74 8.09
N ASP A 491 -8.37 -9.00 9.02
CA ASP A 491 -9.14 -8.25 10.01
C ASP A 491 -9.42 -6.84 9.50
N VAL A 492 -10.68 -6.62 9.11
CA VAL A 492 -11.19 -5.30 8.73
C VAL A 492 -11.85 -4.68 9.96
N ALA A 493 -11.39 -3.51 10.37
CA ALA A 493 -11.89 -2.80 11.55
C ALA A 493 -13.36 -2.38 11.36
N ALA A 494 -13.70 -1.83 10.18
CA ALA A 494 -15.06 -1.51 9.77
C ALA A 494 -15.22 -1.59 8.24
N LEU A 495 -16.37 -2.07 7.77
CA LEU A 495 -16.83 -1.90 6.38
C LEU A 495 -17.79 -0.70 6.32
N VAL A 496 -17.45 0.32 5.54
CA VAL A 496 -18.32 1.47 5.25
C VAL A 496 -18.84 1.33 3.83
N ALA A 497 -20.11 0.95 3.69
CA ALA A 497 -20.73 0.66 2.40
C ALA A 497 -22.19 1.14 2.37
N SER A 498 -22.75 1.27 1.17
CA SER A 498 -24.19 1.48 1.02
C SER A 498 -24.96 0.25 1.50
N ASP A 499 -26.14 0.42 2.09
CA ASP A 499 -27.04 -0.71 2.37
C ASP A 499 -27.68 -1.22 1.08
N ASN A 500 -26.93 -2.04 0.33
CA ASN A 500 -27.34 -2.62 -0.94
C ASN A 500 -28.65 -3.42 -0.83
N VAL A 501 -28.91 -4.06 0.31
CA VAL A 501 -30.17 -4.80 0.56
C VAL A 501 -31.32 -3.80 0.67
N LYS A 502 -31.20 -2.75 1.48
CA LYS A 502 -32.26 -1.73 1.53
C LYS A 502 -32.44 -1.02 0.19
N GLY A 503 -31.37 -0.82 -0.57
CA GLY A 503 -31.43 -0.26 -1.93
C GLY A 503 -32.23 -1.13 -2.91
N GLY A 504 -32.01 -2.46 -2.90
CA GLY A 504 -32.81 -3.41 -3.67
C GLY A 504 -34.28 -3.38 -3.28
N GLN A 505 -34.58 -3.34 -1.97
CA GLN A 505 -35.95 -3.19 -1.47
C GLN A 505 -36.58 -1.89 -1.99
N MET A 506 -35.88 -0.75 -1.94
CA MET A 506 -36.40 0.54 -2.41
C MET A 506 -36.81 0.53 -3.88
N ALA A 507 -36.06 -0.17 -4.75
CA ALA A 507 -36.42 -0.31 -6.17
C ALA A 507 -37.70 -1.16 -6.35
N ALA A 508 -37.83 -2.27 -5.62
CA ALA A 508 -39.03 -3.11 -5.66
C ALA A 508 -40.26 -2.41 -5.03
N GLU A 509 -40.09 -1.74 -3.89
CA GLU A 509 -41.11 -0.94 -3.21
C GLU A 509 -41.67 0.14 -4.15
N TYR A 510 -40.80 0.85 -4.89
CA TYR A 510 -41.23 1.86 -5.87
C TYR A 510 -42.09 1.26 -6.99
N PHE A 511 -41.73 0.09 -7.55
CA PHE A 511 -42.55 -0.56 -8.58
C PHE A 511 -43.90 -1.01 -8.04
N VAL A 512 -43.96 -1.56 -6.83
CA VAL A 512 -45.24 -1.93 -6.18
C VAL A 512 -46.13 -0.69 -6.00
N GLU A 513 -45.56 0.44 -5.58
CA GLU A 513 -46.30 1.69 -5.36
C GLU A 513 -46.83 2.30 -6.67
N HIS A 514 -46.04 2.27 -7.75
CA HIS A 514 -46.36 2.98 -9.00
C HIS A 514 -47.05 2.11 -10.07
N LEU A 515 -46.87 0.79 -10.04
CA LEU A 515 -47.41 -0.15 -11.03
C LEU A 515 -48.40 -1.17 -10.45
N GLY A 516 -48.43 -1.30 -9.11
CA GLY A 516 -49.28 -2.24 -8.40
C GLY A 516 -48.68 -3.64 -8.25
N GLU A 517 -49.37 -4.48 -7.46
CA GLU A 517 -48.95 -5.86 -7.23
C GLU A 517 -49.14 -6.74 -8.49
N GLY A 518 -48.22 -7.68 -8.71
CA GLY A 518 -48.18 -8.58 -9.87
C GLY A 518 -47.55 -7.98 -11.13
N ALA A 519 -47.05 -6.74 -11.08
CA ALA A 519 -46.40 -6.10 -12.23
C ALA A 519 -45.20 -6.90 -12.75
N LYS A 520 -45.11 -7.04 -14.07
CA LYS A 520 -44.06 -7.82 -14.75
C LYS A 520 -42.76 -7.04 -14.83
N VAL A 521 -41.70 -7.53 -14.19
CA VAL A 521 -40.41 -6.85 -14.10
C VAL A 521 -39.26 -7.70 -14.64
N ILE A 522 -38.30 -7.05 -15.28
CA ILE A 522 -37.00 -7.65 -15.63
C ILE A 522 -35.95 -7.18 -14.63
N GLU A 523 -35.02 -8.07 -14.27
CA GLU A 523 -33.84 -7.75 -13.48
C GLU A 523 -32.56 -7.92 -14.32
N LEU A 524 -31.79 -6.83 -14.47
CA LEU A 524 -30.45 -6.86 -15.04
C LEU A 524 -29.42 -6.90 -13.90
N GLU A 525 -28.78 -8.04 -13.73
CA GLU A 525 -27.80 -8.28 -12.67
C GLU A 525 -26.42 -7.71 -13.01
N GLY A 526 -25.70 -7.32 -11.96
CA GLY A 526 -24.27 -7.05 -12.03
C GLY A 526 -23.41 -8.30 -12.19
N VAL A 527 -22.09 -8.13 -12.04
CA VAL A 527 -21.11 -9.24 -12.16
C VAL A 527 -21.49 -10.40 -11.23
N PRO A 528 -21.64 -11.64 -11.75
CA PRO A 528 -21.97 -12.81 -10.94
C PRO A 528 -20.94 -13.04 -9.83
N GLY A 529 -21.42 -13.20 -8.60
CA GLY A 529 -20.56 -13.43 -7.44
C GLY A 529 -20.02 -12.15 -6.76
N ALA A 530 -20.20 -10.96 -7.31
CA ALA A 530 -19.90 -9.72 -6.58
C ALA A 530 -20.87 -9.49 -5.41
N SER A 531 -20.40 -8.88 -4.31
CA SER A 531 -21.23 -8.62 -3.12
C SER A 531 -22.43 -7.73 -3.44
N ALA A 532 -22.20 -6.62 -4.15
CA ALA A 532 -23.24 -5.69 -4.59
C ALA A 532 -24.35 -6.41 -5.40
N THR A 533 -24.00 -7.28 -6.36
CA THR A 533 -24.96 -8.07 -7.14
C THR A 533 -25.83 -8.94 -6.23
N ARG A 534 -25.22 -9.69 -5.30
CA ARG A 534 -25.95 -10.56 -4.36
C ARG A 534 -26.86 -9.76 -3.43
N GLU A 535 -26.39 -8.64 -2.92
CA GLU A 535 -27.11 -7.84 -1.92
C GLU A 535 -28.25 -7.02 -2.53
N ARG A 536 -27.98 -6.33 -3.65
CA ARG A 536 -28.99 -5.58 -4.43
C ARG A 536 -30.09 -6.53 -4.92
N GLY A 537 -29.70 -7.69 -5.47
CA GLY A 537 -30.63 -8.75 -5.87
C GLY A 537 -31.43 -9.34 -4.70
N LYS A 538 -30.78 -9.67 -3.56
CA LYS A 538 -31.48 -10.17 -2.35
C LYS A 538 -32.52 -9.18 -1.86
N GLY A 539 -32.16 -7.90 -1.73
CA GLY A 539 -33.07 -6.85 -1.29
C GLY A 539 -34.26 -6.66 -2.23
N PHE A 540 -34.02 -6.74 -3.54
CA PHE A 540 -35.08 -6.70 -4.55
C PHE A 540 -36.04 -7.89 -4.40
N HIS A 541 -35.52 -9.12 -4.33
CA HIS A 541 -36.32 -10.34 -4.20
C HIS A 541 -37.10 -10.46 -2.89
N GLU A 542 -36.59 -9.92 -1.76
CA GLU A 542 -37.31 -9.88 -0.48
C GLU A 542 -38.71 -9.23 -0.59
N VAL A 543 -38.89 -8.31 -1.55
CA VAL A 543 -40.16 -7.65 -1.87
C VAL A 543 -40.77 -8.21 -3.17
N ALA A 544 -39.96 -8.38 -4.21
CA ALA A 544 -40.41 -8.76 -5.54
C ALA A 544 -41.04 -10.15 -5.59
N ASP A 545 -40.50 -11.15 -4.88
CA ASP A 545 -41.04 -12.52 -4.90
C ASP A 545 -42.42 -12.64 -4.23
N GLN A 546 -42.81 -11.63 -3.43
CA GLN A 546 -44.10 -11.58 -2.75
C GLN A 546 -45.13 -10.72 -3.51
N LYS A 547 -44.69 -9.71 -4.26
CA LYS A 547 -45.55 -8.63 -4.77
C LYS A 547 -45.39 -8.28 -6.24
N LEU A 548 -44.35 -8.77 -6.92
CA LEU A 548 -44.09 -8.51 -8.34
C LEU A 548 -44.01 -9.85 -9.09
N ASN A 549 -43.82 -9.79 -10.40
CA ASN A 549 -43.59 -10.97 -11.23
C ASN A 549 -42.28 -10.79 -12.01
N VAL A 550 -41.18 -11.36 -11.49
CA VAL A 550 -39.87 -11.29 -12.15
C VAL A 550 -39.87 -12.24 -13.35
N VAL A 551 -40.13 -11.69 -14.56
CA VAL A 551 -40.33 -12.50 -15.77
C VAL A 551 -39.02 -12.95 -16.42
N ALA A 552 -37.94 -12.20 -16.23
CA ALA A 552 -36.59 -12.61 -16.60
C ALA A 552 -35.54 -11.92 -15.72
N LYS A 553 -34.41 -12.62 -15.54
CA LYS A 553 -33.26 -12.20 -14.74
C LYS A 553 -31.99 -12.63 -15.45
N GLN A 554 -31.07 -11.69 -15.72
CA GLN A 554 -29.84 -11.99 -16.45
C GLN A 554 -28.73 -10.98 -16.14
N SER A 555 -27.47 -11.45 -16.04
CA SER A 555 -26.31 -10.55 -15.90
C SER A 555 -26.05 -9.73 -17.16
N ALA A 556 -25.76 -8.46 -16.95
CA ALA A 556 -25.07 -7.58 -17.90
C ALA A 556 -23.73 -7.05 -17.32
N ASP A 557 -23.21 -7.67 -16.26
CA ASP A 557 -21.86 -7.46 -15.70
C ASP A 557 -21.50 -6.00 -15.35
N PHE A 558 -22.48 -5.19 -14.94
CA PHE A 558 -22.36 -3.74 -14.69
C PHE A 558 -21.97 -2.88 -15.92
N ASP A 559 -22.02 -3.44 -17.14
CA ASP A 559 -21.57 -2.80 -18.37
C ASP A 559 -22.75 -2.28 -19.22
N ARG A 560 -22.63 -1.04 -19.72
CA ARG A 560 -23.67 -0.36 -20.52
C ARG A 560 -23.95 -1.02 -21.86
N SER A 561 -22.92 -1.49 -22.56
CA SER A 561 -23.08 -2.15 -23.87
C SER A 561 -23.70 -3.54 -23.71
N LYS A 562 -23.36 -4.27 -22.65
CA LYS A 562 -24.05 -5.51 -22.28
C LYS A 562 -25.48 -5.25 -21.83
N GLY A 563 -25.73 -4.18 -21.07
CA GLY A 563 -27.06 -3.74 -20.65
C GLY A 563 -28.00 -3.55 -21.85
N LEU A 564 -27.53 -2.85 -22.89
CA LEU A 564 -28.21 -2.73 -24.18
C LEU A 564 -28.51 -4.11 -24.79
N ASN A 565 -27.47 -4.89 -25.09
CA ASN A 565 -27.61 -6.17 -25.80
C ASN A 565 -28.49 -7.19 -25.04
N VAL A 566 -28.36 -7.27 -23.71
CA VAL A 566 -29.19 -8.16 -22.88
C VAL A 566 -30.63 -7.67 -22.88
N MET A 567 -30.88 -6.37 -22.72
CA MET A 567 -32.23 -5.83 -22.73
C MET A 567 -32.93 -6.01 -24.10
N GLU A 568 -32.23 -5.83 -25.22
CA GLU A 568 -32.78 -6.10 -26.56
C GLU A 568 -33.28 -7.54 -26.70
N ASN A 569 -32.52 -8.52 -26.20
CA ASN A 569 -32.91 -9.93 -26.21
C ASN A 569 -34.09 -10.21 -25.26
N LEU A 570 -34.06 -9.66 -24.05
CA LEU A 570 -35.12 -9.87 -23.07
C LEU A 570 -36.44 -9.20 -23.47
N LEU A 571 -36.41 -8.06 -24.16
CA LEU A 571 -37.60 -7.38 -24.72
C LEU A 571 -38.32 -8.21 -25.79
N GLN A 572 -37.56 -9.01 -26.56
CA GLN A 572 -38.13 -9.92 -27.57
C GLN A 572 -38.82 -11.11 -26.92
N GLY A 573 -38.23 -11.68 -25.87
CA GLY A 573 -38.82 -12.79 -25.10
C GLY A 573 -39.99 -12.38 -24.19
N ASN A 574 -39.99 -11.14 -23.70
CA ASN A 574 -40.95 -10.62 -22.71
C ASN A 574 -41.63 -9.35 -23.25
N PRO A 575 -42.52 -9.46 -24.26
CA PRO A 575 -43.09 -8.30 -24.93
C PRO A 575 -43.99 -7.44 -24.03
N ASP A 576 -44.49 -8.02 -22.93
CA ASP A 576 -45.41 -7.43 -21.96
C ASP A 576 -44.78 -7.10 -20.59
N VAL A 577 -43.44 -6.98 -20.53
CA VAL A 577 -42.74 -6.41 -19.37
C VAL A 577 -43.20 -4.97 -19.12
N GLN A 578 -43.34 -4.62 -17.83
CA GLN A 578 -43.83 -3.34 -17.35
C GLN A 578 -42.76 -2.51 -16.63
N ALA A 579 -41.65 -3.09 -16.17
CA ALA A 579 -40.54 -2.35 -15.58
C ALA A 579 -39.19 -3.09 -15.69
N VAL A 580 -38.08 -2.37 -15.49
CA VAL A 580 -36.73 -2.94 -15.41
C VAL A 580 -36.00 -2.42 -14.18
N PHE A 581 -35.55 -3.31 -13.30
CA PHE A 581 -34.51 -2.98 -12.32
C PHE A 581 -33.15 -3.37 -12.90
N ALA A 582 -32.20 -2.43 -12.92
CA ALA A 582 -30.82 -2.72 -13.24
C ALA A 582 -29.97 -2.48 -11.99
N HIS A 583 -29.09 -3.45 -11.67
CA HIS A 583 -28.23 -3.34 -10.49
C HIS A 583 -27.21 -2.20 -10.57
N ASN A 584 -27.04 -1.52 -11.70
CA ASN A 584 -26.39 -0.21 -11.77
C ASN A 584 -26.92 0.69 -12.89
N ASP A 585 -26.53 1.95 -12.83
CA ASP A 585 -26.89 3.01 -13.78
C ASP A 585 -26.37 2.77 -15.20
N GLU A 586 -25.17 2.21 -15.37
CA GLU A 586 -24.64 1.91 -16.72
C GLU A 586 -25.52 0.89 -17.45
N MET A 587 -25.90 -0.20 -16.78
CA MET A 587 -26.86 -1.17 -17.33
C MET A 587 -28.25 -0.56 -17.53
N ALA A 588 -28.70 0.32 -16.63
CA ALA A 588 -29.98 1.03 -16.78
C ALA A 588 -30.01 1.93 -18.03
N LEU A 589 -28.92 2.66 -18.29
CA LEU A 589 -28.77 3.54 -19.46
C LEU A 589 -28.73 2.72 -20.75
N GLY A 590 -28.00 1.59 -20.77
CA GLY A 590 -28.04 0.65 -21.89
C GLY A 590 -29.43 0.06 -22.14
N ALA A 591 -30.14 -0.31 -21.06
CA ALA A 591 -31.50 -0.82 -21.16
C ALA A 591 -32.48 0.22 -21.73
N ILE A 592 -32.35 1.50 -21.36
CA ILE A 592 -33.13 2.61 -21.92
C ILE A 592 -32.90 2.75 -23.43
N GLU A 593 -31.65 2.66 -23.88
CA GLU A 593 -31.32 2.73 -25.30
C GLU A 593 -32.00 1.59 -26.10
N ALA A 594 -32.09 0.37 -25.55
CA ALA A 594 -32.83 -0.75 -26.13
C ALA A 594 -34.36 -0.51 -26.13
N ILE A 595 -34.91 -0.06 -25.00
CA ILE A 595 -36.34 0.21 -24.82
C ILE A 595 -36.82 1.29 -25.81
N GLN A 596 -36.08 2.41 -25.91
CA GLN A 596 -36.38 3.49 -26.84
C GLN A 596 -36.28 3.05 -28.30
N SER A 597 -35.28 2.23 -28.64
CA SER A 597 -35.13 1.66 -29.98
C SER A 597 -36.28 0.71 -30.36
N SER A 598 -36.91 0.05 -29.37
CA SER A 598 -38.12 -0.76 -29.57
C SER A 598 -39.42 0.05 -29.68
N GLY A 599 -39.37 1.38 -29.50
CA GLY A 599 -40.54 2.25 -29.51
C GLY A 599 -41.48 2.09 -28.30
N LYS A 600 -41.00 1.46 -27.22
CA LYS A 600 -41.74 1.29 -25.96
C LYS A 600 -41.35 2.37 -24.95
N ASP A 601 -42.25 2.61 -24.01
CA ASP A 601 -42.01 3.41 -22.80
C ASP A 601 -42.17 2.47 -21.60
N ILE A 602 -41.04 2.08 -20.99
CA ILE A 602 -40.98 1.13 -19.88
C ILE A 602 -40.15 1.79 -18.77
N PRO A 603 -40.68 1.94 -17.54
CA PRO A 603 -39.93 2.52 -16.44
C PRO A 603 -38.70 1.67 -16.07
N VAL A 604 -37.57 2.35 -15.91
CA VAL A 604 -36.28 1.75 -15.53
C VAL A 604 -35.80 2.38 -14.23
N ILE A 605 -35.37 1.55 -13.28
CA ILE A 605 -34.68 1.98 -12.06
C ILE A 605 -33.23 1.50 -12.13
N GLY A 606 -32.31 2.45 -12.04
CA GLY A 606 -30.88 2.19 -11.87
C GLY A 606 -30.43 2.17 -10.41
N PHE A 607 -29.12 2.12 -10.22
CA PHE A 607 -28.45 2.16 -8.92
C PHE A 607 -27.09 2.83 -9.13
N ASP A 608 -26.62 3.57 -8.12
CA ASP A 608 -25.32 4.27 -8.00
C ASP A 608 -25.51 5.79 -7.91
N GLY A 609 -26.33 6.40 -8.77
CA GLY A 609 -26.58 7.84 -8.79
C GLY A 609 -25.58 8.64 -9.62
N ASN A 610 -25.14 8.09 -10.76
CA ASN A 610 -24.12 8.72 -11.61
C ASN A 610 -24.68 9.92 -12.43
N ASP A 611 -23.81 10.85 -12.84
CA ASP A 611 -24.22 12.10 -13.49
C ASP A 611 -25.06 11.87 -14.78
N ASP A 612 -24.75 10.82 -15.54
CA ASP A 612 -25.47 10.43 -16.75
C ASP A 612 -26.89 9.94 -16.44
N ALA A 613 -27.06 9.13 -15.38
CA ALA A 613 -28.35 8.67 -14.88
C ALA A 613 -29.19 9.81 -14.29
N ILE A 614 -28.59 10.67 -13.47
CA ILE A 614 -29.25 11.87 -12.90
C ILE A 614 -29.76 12.78 -14.04
N LYS A 615 -28.94 13.00 -15.07
CA LYS A 615 -29.33 13.74 -16.27
C LYS A 615 -30.43 13.02 -17.06
N SER A 616 -30.34 11.69 -17.21
CA SER A 616 -31.37 10.87 -17.85
C SER A 616 -32.72 10.94 -17.12
N ILE A 617 -32.71 11.06 -15.79
CA ILE A 617 -33.91 11.29 -14.96
C ILE A 617 -34.48 12.70 -15.17
N GLN A 618 -33.63 13.73 -15.21
CA GLN A 618 -34.03 15.11 -15.51
C GLN A 618 -34.67 15.21 -16.91
N ASP A 619 -34.04 14.60 -17.93
CA ASP A 619 -34.56 14.46 -19.29
C ASP A 619 -35.87 13.64 -19.34
N GLY A 620 -36.17 12.82 -18.32
CA GLY A 620 -37.36 11.98 -18.23
C GLY A 620 -37.26 10.66 -19.01
N LYS A 621 -36.03 10.17 -19.24
CA LYS A 621 -35.75 8.89 -19.90
C LYS A 621 -35.55 7.73 -18.91
N LEU A 622 -34.84 7.99 -17.81
CA LEU A 622 -34.70 7.08 -16.67
C LEU A 622 -35.75 7.47 -15.61
N THR A 623 -36.38 6.48 -14.97
CA THR A 623 -37.47 6.76 -14.01
C THR A 623 -36.91 7.18 -12.67
N ALA A 624 -35.96 6.41 -12.15
CA ALA A 624 -35.27 6.69 -10.90
C ALA A 624 -33.89 6.01 -10.86
N THR A 625 -33.07 6.38 -9.89
CA THR A 625 -31.89 5.61 -9.48
C THR A 625 -31.81 5.56 -7.97
N VAL A 626 -31.40 4.40 -7.43
CA VAL A 626 -31.04 4.27 -6.03
C VAL A 626 -29.62 4.81 -5.86
N ALA A 627 -29.51 6.11 -5.59
CA ALA A 627 -28.25 6.82 -5.53
C ALA A 627 -27.48 6.47 -4.25
N GLN A 628 -26.25 6.00 -4.44
CA GLN A 628 -25.25 5.91 -3.39
C GLN A 628 -24.83 7.32 -2.94
N GLN A 629 -24.18 7.42 -1.78
CA GLN A 629 -23.66 8.68 -1.25
C GLN A 629 -22.13 8.59 -1.10
N PRO A 630 -21.35 8.60 -2.20
CA PRO A 630 -19.90 8.36 -2.16
C PRO A 630 -19.14 9.36 -1.26
N VAL A 631 -19.62 10.61 -1.18
CA VAL A 631 -19.08 11.63 -0.27
C VAL A 631 -19.32 11.24 1.20
N LEU A 632 -20.50 10.70 1.53
CA LEU A 632 -20.83 10.25 2.88
C LEU A 632 -20.03 8.99 3.26
N ILE A 633 -19.89 8.04 2.33
CA ILE A 633 -19.05 6.84 2.51
C ILE A 633 -17.60 7.25 2.84
N GLY A 634 -17.03 8.19 2.07
CA GLY A 634 -15.68 8.71 2.35
C GLY A 634 -15.57 9.41 3.71
N GLN A 635 -16.58 10.21 4.11
CA GLN A 635 -16.62 10.87 5.42
C GLN A 635 -16.68 9.87 6.57
N LEU A 636 -17.61 8.91 6.50
CA LEU A 636 -17.82 7.88 7.52
C LEU A 636 -16.57 6.99 7.68
N ALA A 637 -15.87 6.67 6.58
CA ALA A 637 -14.66 5.85 6.65
C ALA A 637 -13.44 6.60 7.21
N VAL A 638 -13.25 7.88 6.87
CA VAL A 638 -12.22 8.71 7.52
C VAL A 638 -12.53 8.84 9.02
N GLN A 639 -13.80 9.03 9.39
CA GLN A 639 -14.21 9.07 10.79
C GLN A 639 -13.95 7.74 11.50
N ALA A 640 -14.32 6.62 10.89
CA ALA A 640 -14.05 5.27 11.42
C ALA A 640 -12.55 5.02 11.61
N ALA A 641 -11.70 5.43 10.66
CA ALA A 641 -10.25 5.32 10.79
C ALA A 641 -9.69 6.17 11.94
N LEU A 642 -10.16 7.41 12.11
CA LEU A 642 -9.79 8.26 13.24
C LEU A 642 -10.24 7.65 14.57
N ASP A 643 -11.45 7.08 14.63
CA ASP A 643 -11.96 6.47 15.85
C ASP A 643 -11.19 5.18 16.23
N VAL A 644 -10.79 4.37 15.25
CA VAL A 644 -9.89 3.22 15.48
C VAL A 644 -8.50 3.66 15.95
N LEU A 645 -7.93 4.72 15.34
CA LEU A 645 -6.62 5.28 15.73
C LEU A 645 -6.64 5.90 17.14
N ASP A 646 -7.77 6.50 17.53
CA ASP A 646 -8.02 6.97 18.91
C ASP A 646 -8.25 5.82 19.91
N GLY A 647 -8.23 4.56 19.47
CA GLY A 647 -8.46 3.37 20.31
C GLY A 647 -9.93 3.16 20.72
N LYS A 648 -10.88 3.78 20.03
CA LYS A 648 -12.32 3.57 20.26
C LYS A 648 -12.77 2.28 19.56
N GLN A 649 -13.81 1.64 20.10
CA GLN A 649 -14.52 0.60 19.36
C GLN A 649 -15.38 1.24 18.27
N VAL A 650 -15.36 0.61 17.09
CA VAL A 650 -16.13 1.01 15.90
C VAL A 650 -16.96 -0.19 15.45
N GLU A 651 -18.14 0.06 14.90
CA GLU A 651 -19.02 -1.00 14.38
C GLU A 651 -18.38 -1.68 13.16
N LYS A 652 -18.43 -3.01 13.10
CA LYS A 652 -17.83 -3.80 12.02
C LYS A 652 -18.46 -3.53 10.65
N SER A 653 -19.68 -2.99 10.61
CA SER A 653 -20.35 -2.51 9.40
C SER A 653 -21.04 -1.19 9.71
N ILE A 654 -20.77 -0.16 8.92
CA ILE A 654 -21.33 1.18 9.03
C ILE A 654 -22.12 1.45 7.74
N PRO A 655 -23.46 1.38 7.76
CA PRO A 655 -24.27 1.60 6.58
C PRO A 655 -24.31 3.09 6.21
N ALA A 656 -23.97 3.40 4.96
CA ALA A 656 -24.23 4.70 4.37
C ALA A 656 -25.65 4.75 3.80
N GLU A 657 -26.38 5.82 4.13
CA GLU A 657 -27.76 6.03 3.70
C GLU A 657 -27.86 6.17 2.17
N LEU A 658 -28.82 5.45 1.58
CA LEU A 658 -29.17 5.53 0.16
C LEU A 658 -30.29 6.54 -0.08
N LYS A 659 -30.32 7.15 -1.26
CA LYS A 659 -31.39 8.07 -1.66
C LYS A 659 -32.02 7.62 -2.97
N LEU A 660 -33.33 7.41 -2.98
CA LEU A 660 -34.05 7.24 -4.23
C LEU A 660 -34.14 8.60 -4.93
N VAL A 661 -33.45 8.74 -6.06
CA VAL A 661 -33.51 9.94 -6.89
C VAL A 661 -34.52 9.73 -8.01
N THR A 662 -35.51 10.61 -8.08
CA THR A 662 -36.57 10.68 -9.09
C THR A 662 -36.58 12.07 -9.72
N LYS A 663 -37.38 12.27 -10.77
CA LYS A 663 -37.48 13.58 -11.45
C LYS A 663 -37.89 14.74 -10.53
N GLU A 664 -38.55 14.46 -9.40
CA GLU A 664 -39.02 15.45 -8.43
C GLU A 664 -37.94 15.93 -7.43
N ASN A 665 -36.87 15.16 -7.26
CA ASN A 665 -35.79 15.47 -6.33
C ASN A 665 -34.39 15.52 -6.97
N ALA A 666 -34.21 15.11 -8.24
CA ALA A 666 -32.96 15.18 -9.01
C ALA A 666 -32.37 16.60 -9.24
N ASN A 667 -33.01 17.64 -8.68
CA ASN A 667 -32.55 19.03 -8.70
C ASN A 667 -32.28 19.59 -7.27
N LYS A 668 -32.27 18.74 -6.24
CA LYS A 668 -32.11 19.10 -4.82
C LYS A 668 -30.83 18.50 -4.24
#